data_AF-A0AAV6KB41-F1
#
_entry.id   AF-A0AAV6KB41-F1
#
_cell.length_a   1.000
_cell.length_b   1.000
_cell.length_c   1.000
_cell.angle_alpha   90.00
_cell.angle_beta   90.00
_cell.angle_gamma   90.00
#
_symmetry.space_group_name_H-M   'P 1'
#
loop_
_entity.id
_entity.type
_entity.pdbx_description
1 polymer ?
#
loop_
_entity_poly.entity_id
_entity_poly.type
_entity_poly.pdbx_seq_one_letter_code
_entity_poly.pdbx_strand_id
1 'polypeptide(L)'
;MKVVGLVSGGKDSCYAMMKCIDYGHEIVALANLLPADDSLDELDSYMYQTVSFTYSKMGGAPDSCQLCKLHGSAVIPKTNTRIYKASRLSWKHHKLSYSMTPGDEVEDLFILLNEVKRQMPSISAVSSGAIASDYQRLRVENVCSRLGLISLAYLWKQDQSLLLQEMIRKGIVAVIVKVAAIGLNPRKHLGKEIAHLESYLHKLKELYGINVCGEGGEYETLTLDCPLFTNACLVLDEFDIVLHSSDSIAPVGILHPLAFHLESKLAAETVSDIERSNGLFLENMDSVCEVLGDCLQICEVECQSVDQSCDTAENKEHKVHISKTGMNSIVSISCWLQDSCKTSADLQEDLRVVLIKIESQLAESGFSWENVLYVHLYIADMCEFAKANETYVTFITQEKCQFGVPSRSTIELPLLQTGLGRAYVEVLVANDQSKRVLHVQSISSWAPSCIGPYSQATLHKQILHMAGQLGLDPPTMLLCSGGPAAELEQALQNSEAVAKCFNCSISTSAILFVIYCSACIPSSERITIPDTLETFLKQMKLLHSCSQNKSEVLDSIFLYVLVPDLPKRASIEVKPILYAVDDTETCTGSVAQVLSSKTGQSFGGFGHEPWHDFCFQKCIVPGKLCAVILSITDELSMKICSECTGANPADGVCPNSLTERQMDKIAKFCIFLTDRILSESHFSWDDVMNFRFYYPSCLLMSHESLSRIFTVVFEEFGEMTKRIQISEEPIFTLVPVLGAGRFVKLRKIFHRNEFERAEGLFKIKRGNKEGYRKKLKKNHGKHCSILAYQVTWFLLPNPFIYFERSSINGISLNCSYFLIQLSSYTEKDEKRVADPKIKYPFEGPLDKLIRALLARNVPASLLLNINIS
;
A
#
# COMPACT_ATOMS: atom_id res chain seq x y z
N MET A 1 20.26 0.42 15.72
CA MET A 1 20.70 -0.91 15.20
C MET A 1 22.17 -0.86 14.84
N LYS A 2 22.84 -2.03 14.77
CA LYS A 2 24.18 -2.16 14.18
C LYS A 2 24.05 -2.46 12.69
N VAL A 3 24.61 -1.59 11.86
CA VAL A 3 24.35 -1.51 10.43
C VAL A 3 25.63 -1.76 9.64
N VAL A 4 25.50 -2.50 8.54
CA VAL A 4 26.50 -2.52 7.46
C VAL A 4 26.10 -1.52 6.38
N GLY A 5 26.99 -0.59 6.04
CA GLY A 5 26.78 0.35 4.94
C GLY A 5 27.28 -0.22 3.62
N LEU A 6 26.42 -0.30 2.61
CA LEU A 6 26.86 -0.55 1.23
C LEU A 6 27.52 0.72 0.70
N VAL A 7 28.83 0.67 0.46
CA VAL A 7 29.63 1.84 0.09
C VAL A 7 30.07 1.77 -1.35
N SER A 8 29.67 2.77 -2.16
CA SER A 8 30.18 2.94 -3.53
C SER A 8 31.29 4.00 -3.62
N GLY A 9 31.36 4.89 -2.62
CA GLY A 9 32.19 6.09 -2.63
C GLY A 9 31.54 7.29 -3.30
N GLY A 10 30.35 7.12 -3.89
CA GLY A 10 29.52 8.22 -4.36
C GLY A 10 28.72 8.88 -3.23
N LYS A 11 28.18 10.07 -3.55
CA LYS A 11 27.40 10.92 -2.64
C LYS A 11 26.25 10.18 -1.95
N ASP A 12 25.58 9.27 -2.67
CA ASP A 12 24.36 8.62 -2.20
C ASP A 12 24.65 7.61 -1.10
N SER A 13 25.71 6.80 -1.28
CA SER A 13 26.15 5.84 -0.26
C SER A 13 26.61 6.53 1.04
N CYS A 14 27.36 7.63 0.92
CA CYS A 14 27.78 8.44 2.08
C CYS A 14 26.57 9.05 2.79
N TYR A 15 25.65 9.62 2.04
CA TYR A 15 24.49 10.29 2.61
C TYR A 15 23.49 9.32 3.24
N ALA A 16 23.30 8.13 2.67
CA ALA A 16 22.49 7.07 3.28
C ALA A 16 23.05 6.62 4.65
N MET A 17 24.37 6.53 4.78
CA MET A 17 25.03 6.27 6.06
C MET A 17 24.86 7.44 7.04
N MET A 18 24.91 8.69 6.58
CA MET A 18 24.62 9.86 7.43
C MET A 18 23.19 9.81 7.98
N LYS A 19 22.20 9.48 7.14
CA LYS A 19 20.81 9.28 7.61
C LYS A 19 20.71 8.17 8.66
N CYS A 20 21.42 7.06 8.49
CA CYS A 20 21.45 6.01 9.51
C CYS A 20 21.93 6.54 10.87
N ILE A 21 22.98 7.36 10.89
CA ILE A 21 23.47 7.98 12.13
C ILE A 21 22.47 9.01 12.69
N ASP A 22 21.85 9.83 11.84
CA ASP A 22 20.79 10.77 12.23
C ASP A 22 19.63 10.05 12.94
N TYR A 23 19.31 8.81 12.54
CA TYR A 23 18.30 7.94 13.19
C TYR A 23 18.87 7.04 14.29
N GLY A 24 20.05 7.37 14.84
CA GLY A 24 20.63 6.70 16.01
C GLY A 24 21.14 5.29 15.72
N HIS A 25 21.43 4.94 14.47
CA HIS A 25 22.08 3.68 14.13
C HIS A 25 23.60 3.79 14.21
N GLU A 26 24.24 2.65 14.49
CA GLU A 26 25.69 2.53 14.55
C GLU A 26 26.18 1.82 13.27
N ILE A 27 26.96 2.51 12.45
CA ILE A 27 27.64 1.89 11.30
C ILE A 27 28.85 1.10 11.81
N VAL A 28 28.77 -0.23 11.75
CA VAL A 28 29.80 -1.15 12.30
C VAL A 28 30.59 -1.90 11.23
N ALA A 29 30.14 -1.87 9.97
CA ALA A 29 30.85 -2.48 8.85
C ALA A 29 30.58 -1.70 7.56
N LEU A 30 31.53 -1.75 6.64
CA LEU A 30 31.35 -1.26 5.27
C LEU A 30 31.52 -2.45 4.33
N ALA A 31 30.56 -2.63 3.43
CA ALA A 31 30.56 -3.69 2.44
C ALA A 31 30.59 -3.08 1.04
N ASN A 32 31.47 -3.62 0.20
CA ASN A 32 31.61 -3.17 -1.17
C ASN A 32 31.89 -4.35 -2.12
N LEU A 33 31.25 -4.35 -3.28
CA LEU A 33 31.48 -5.33 -4.33
C LEU A 33 32.41 -4.75 -5.39
N LEU A 34 33.32 -5.59 -5.89
CA LEU A 34 34.31 -5.21 -6.88
C LEU A 34 34.18 -6.07 -8.13
N PRO A 35 34.42 -5.48 -9.32
CA PRO A 35 34.55 -6.25 -10.55
C PRO A 35 35.65 -7.32 -10.40
N ALA A 36 35.48 -8.46 -11.06
CA ALA A 36 36.45 -9.55 -11.04
C ALA A 36 37.64 -9.34 -11.98
N ASP A 37 37.50 -8.45 -12.95
CA ASP A 37 38.54 -8.13 -13.93
C ASP A 37 39.02 -6.69 -13.73
N ASP A 38 40.25 -6.55 -13.23
CA ASP A 38 40.94 -5.27 -13.04
C ASP A 38 41.26 -4.55 -14.37
N SER A 39 41.08 -5.22 -15.51
CA SER A 39 41.40 -4.68 -16.84
C SER A 39 40.24 -3.98 -17.56
N LEU A 40 39.02 -4.08 -17.03
CA LEU A 40 37.83 -3.41 -17.58
C LEU A 40 37.61 -2.07 -16.87
N ASP A 41 37.79 -0.96 -17.62
CA ASP A 41 37.57 0.40 -17.12
C ASP A 41 36.10 0.67 -16.73
N GLU A 42 35.16 -0.09 -17.30
CA GLU A 42 33.73 0.03 -17.06
C GLU A 42 33.04 -1.34 -17.23
N LEU A 43 32.17 -1.69 -16.27
CA LEU A 43 31.16 -2.72 -16.45
C LEU A 43 29.78 -2.04 -16.47
N ASP A 44 28.95 -2.40 -17.45
CA ASP A 44 27.53 -2.02 -17.50
C ASP A 44 26.75 -2.82 -16.42
N SER A 45 26.88 -2.43 -15.15
CA SER A 45 26.00 -2.90 -14.05
C SER A 45 24.94 -1.84 -13.77
N TYR A 46 23.68 -2.25 -13.72
CA TYR A 46 22.60 -1.37 -13.26
C TYR A 46 22.49 -1.33 -11.73
N MET A 47 23.24 -2.15 -10.99
CA MET A 47 23.13 -2.23 -9.54
C MET A 47 24.26 -1.53 -8.80
N TYR A 48 25.46 -1.49 -9.38
CA TYR A 48 26.62 -0.90 -8.75
C TYR A 48 27.25 0.17 -9.62
N GLN A 49 27.69 1.23 -8.94
CA GLN A 49 28.65 2.16 -9.50
C GLN A 49 29.94 1.40 -9.84
N THR A 50 30.57 1.66 -10.99
CA THR A 50 31.78 0.93 -11.42
C THR A 50 32.98 1.85 -11.66
N VAL A 51 32.74 3.15 -11.90
CA VAL A 51 33.80 4.09 -12.33
C VAL A 51 34.72 4.56 -11.19
N SER A 52 34.26 4.51 -9.94
CA SER A 52 35.12 4.80 -8.77
C SER A 52 36.02 3.62 -8.37
N PHE A 53 36.09 2.55 -9.17
CA PHE A 53 36.75 1.29 -8.79
C PHE A 53 37.97 0.92 -9.64
N THR A 54 38.07 1.35 -10.90
CA THR A 54 39.14 0.92 -11.81
C THR A 54 40.46 1.67 -11.57
N TYR A 55 41.17 1.31 -10.50
CA TYR A 55 42.46 1.90 -10.16
C TYR A 55 43.51 0.82 -9.88
N SER A 56 43.84 0.04 -10.91
CA SER A 56 44.94 -0.93 -10.91
C SER A 56 46.01 -0.46 -11.88
N LYS A 57 46.82 0.56 -11.49
CA LYS A 57 48.09 0.87 -12.19
C LYS A 57 49.13 1.70 -11.41
N MET A 58 48.95 1.94 -10.11
CA MET A 58 50.03 2.46 -9.27
C MET A 58 50.44 1.44 -8.21
N GLY A 59 51.60 0.81 -8.45
CA GLY A 59 52.35 0.11 -7.41
C GLY A 59 52.06 -1.38 -7.24
N GLY A 60 52.21 -2.19 -8.30
CA GLY A 60 52.72 -3.58 -8.24
C GLY A 60 52.10 -4.61 -7.27
N ALA A 61 50.96 -4.33 -6.62
CA ALA A 61 50.29 -5.23 -5.69
C ALA A 61 48.92 -5.62 -6.26
N PRO A 62 48.60 -6.92 -6.44
CA PRO A 62 47.34 -7.38 -7.05
C PRO A 62 46.08 -7.14 -6.20
N ASP A 63 46.19 -6.48 -5.03
CA ASP A 63 45.17 -6.51 -3.97
C ASP A 63 44.81 -5.11 -3.41
N SER A 64 44.36 -4.15 -4.25
CA SER A 64 43.60 -3.00 -3.70
C SER A 64 42.93 -2.04 -4.68
N CYS A 65 41.60 -2.00 -4.65
CA CYS A 65 40.88 -0.72 -4.70
C CYS A 65 41.31 0.13 -3.48
N GLN A 66 42.18 1.12 -3.73
CA GLN A 66 42.81 1.99 -2.72
C GLN A 66 41.83 3.08 -2.24
N LEU A 67 40.97 3.59 -3.13
CA LEU A 67 39.96 4.61 -2.82
C LEU A 67 38.96 4.17 -1.74
N CYS A 68 38.46 2.92 -1.80
CA CYS A 68 37.57 2.38 -0.77
C CYS A 68 38.26 2.13 0.56
N LYS A 69 39.55 1.74 0.53
CA LYS A 69 40.36 1.66 1.76
C LYS A 69 40.48 3.05 2.39
N LEU A 70 40.65 4.09 1.57
CA LEU A 70 40.79 5.48 2.01
C LEU A 70 39.48 6.09 2.51
N HIS A 71 38.34 5.84 1.86
CA HIS A 71 37.04 6.20 2.41
C HIS A 71 36.79 5.50 3.75
N GLY A 72 37.15 4.23 3.89
CA GLY A 72 37.15 3.56 5.18
C GLY A 72 38.06 4.24 6.21
N SER A 73 39.30 4.57 5.83
CA SER A 73 40.25 5.26 6.73
C SER A 73 39.85 6.69 7.10
N ALA A 74 39.19 7.41 6.19
CA ALA A 74 38.68 8.77 6.38
C ALA A 74 37.44 8.81 7.28
N VAL A 75 36.52 7.84 7.12
CA VAL A 75 35.23 7.77 7.80
C VAL A 75 35.32 7.40 9.30
N ILE A 76 36.39 6.76 9.77
CA ILE A 76 36.27 5.91 10.97
C ILE A 76 37.23 6.32 12.11
N PRO A 77 36.71 6.87 13.23
CA PRO A 77 37.48 7.12 14.45
C PRO A 77 37.33 6.00 15.52
N LYS A 78 36.57 4.92 15.27
CA LYS A 78 36.37 3.81 16.23
C LYS A 78 36.93 2.48 15.73
N THR A 79 37.71 1.83 16.59
CA THR A 79 38.66 0.72 16.35
C THR A 79 38.11 -0.64 15.86
N ASN A 80 36.88 -0.76 15.36
CA ASN A 80 36.29 -2.08 15.06
C ASN A 80 35.50 -2.24 13.75
N THR A 81 35.49 -1.23 12.87
CA THR A 81 34.75 -1.32 11.60
C THR A 81 35.57 -2.07 10.55
N ARG A 82 35.01 -3.17 10.02
CA ARG A 82 35.67 -4.04 9.02
C ARG A 82 35.18 -3.72 7.60
N ILE A 83 36.11 -3.73 6.65
CA ILE A 83 35.81 -3.59 5.21
C ILE A 83 35.80 -4.98 4.60
N TYR A 84 34.69 -5.35 3.96
CA TYR A 84 34.54 -6.62 3.26
C TYR A 84 34.47 -6.41 1.75
N LYS A 85 35.09 -7.31 1.00
CA LYS A 85 35.18 -7.27 -0.46
C LYS A 85 34.87 -8.65 -1.03
N ALA A 86 34.12 -8.69 -2.13
CA ALA A 86 33.97 -9.89 -2.94
C ALA A 86 34.20 -9.55 -4.42
N SER A 87 34.84 -10.48 -5.13
CA SER A 87 35.22 -10.37 -6.54
C SER A 87 34.43 -11.39 -7.34
N ARG A 88 33.34 -10.94 -7.96
CA ARG A 88 32.57 -11.55 -9.04
C ARG A 88 31.43 -10.57 -9.34
N LEU A 89 31.39 -10.08 -10.57
CA LEU A 89 30.24 -9.37 -11.11
C LEU A 89 29.94 -10.05 -12.44
N SER A 90 28.86 -10.82 -12.48
CA SER A 90 28.27 -11.27 -13.73
C SER A 90 26.79 -10.95 -13.64
N TRP A 91 26.32 -10.07 -14.51
CA TRP A 91 24.92 -9.68 -14.56
C TRP A 91 24.16 -10.64 -15.48
N LYS A 92 23.09 -11.27 -14.98
CA LYS A 92 22.30 -12.24 -15.78
C LYS A 92 20.79 -12.01 -15.69
N HIS A 93 20.26 -11.49 -14.59
CA HIS A 93 18.82 -11.40 -14.36
C HIS A 93 18.22 -9.99 -14.57
N HIS A 94 17.30 -9.86 -15.52
CA HIS A 94 16.80 -8.55 -15.99
C HIS A 94 15.39 -8.18 -15.49
N LYS A 95 14.71 -9.05 -14.74
CA LYS A 95 13.34 -8.78 -14.25
C LYS A 95 13.37 -7.97 -12.94
N LEU A 96 12.28 -7.22 -12.70
CA LEU A 96 12.02 -6.49 -11.44
C LEU A 96 11.93 -7.45 -10.24
N SER A 97 11.22 -8.57 -10.39
CA SER A 97 11.25 -9.66 -9.42
C SER A 97 12.52 -10.48 -9.59
N TYR A 98 13.31 -10.59 -8.53
CA TYR A 98 14.52 -11.41 -8.52
C TYR A 98 14.20 -12.84 -8.06
N SER A 99 14.78 -13.82 -8.75
CA SER A 99 14.85 -15.22 -8.35
C SER A 99 16.32 -15.61 -8.25
N MET A 100 16.67 -16.47 -7.29
CA MET A 100 18.05 -16.92 -7.08
C MET A 100 18.66 -17.40 -8.42
N THR A 101 19.66 -16.67 -8.90
CA THR A 101 20.28 -16.91 -10.20
C THR A 101 21.78 -17.14 -9.99
N PRO A 102 22.28 -18.38 -10.18
CA PRO A 102 23.68 -18.69 -9.92
C PRO A 102 24.67 -17.84 -10.73
N GLY A 103 25.58 -17.18 -10.01
CA GLY A 103 26.57 -16.27 -10.57
C GLY A 103 25.95 -14.99 -11.13
N ASP A 104 24.85 -14.53 -10.55
CA ASP A 104 24.34 -13.17 -10.67
C ASP A 104 24.90 -12.30 -9.54
N GLU A 105 25.09 -11.01 -9.78
CA GLU A 105 25.63 -10.03 -8.81
C GLU A 105 24.86 -9.97 -7.48
N VAL A 106 23.58 -10.33 -7.47
CA VAL A 106 22.77 -10.42 -6.24
C VAL A 106 23.25 -11.56 -5.34
N GLU A 107 23.71 -12.67 -5.91
CA GLU A 107 24.30 -13.76 -5.13
C GLU A 107 25.70 -13.39 -4.60
N ASP A 108 26.45 -12.58 -5.34
CA ASP A 108 27.73 -12.04 -4.85
C ASP A 108 27.51 -11.11 -3.65
N LEU A 109 26.45 -10.28 -3.69
CA LEU A 109 26.02 -9.49 -2.53
C LEU A 109 25.59 -10.38 -1.35
N PHE A 110 24.86 -11.46 -1.62
CA PHE A 110 24.47 -12.43 -0.59
C PHE A 110 25.70 -13.05 0.08
N ILE A 111 26.68 -13.50 -0.69
CA ILE A 111 27.92 -14.09 -0.15
C ILE A 111 28.67 -13.06 0.70
N LEU A 112 28.80 -11.83 0.21
CA LEU A 112 29.48 -10.74 0.92
C LEU A 112 28.81 -10.43 2.27
N LEU A 113 27.49 -10.23 2.28
CA LEU A 113 26.75 -9.90 3.49
C LEU A 113 26.64 -11.09 4.44
N ASN A 114 26.59 -12.32 3.93
CA ASN A 114 26.66 -13.52 4.76
C ASN A 114 28.01 -13.62 5.49
N GLU A 115 29.11 -13.29 4.81
CA GLU A 115 30.44 -13.23 5.44
C GLU A 115 30.50 -12.18 6.54
N VAL A 116 29.98 -10.98 6.25
CA VAL A 116 29.88 -9.88 7.22
C VAL A 116 29.10 -10.32 8.45
N LYS A 117 27.93 -10.95 8.26
CA LYS A 117 27.08 -11.45 9.35
C LYS A 117 27.76 -12.57 10.15
N ARG A 118 28.45 -13.51 9.48
CA ARG A 118 29.20 -14.58 10.14
C ARG A 118 30.32 -14.04 11.03
N GLN A 119 31.03 -13.02 10.57
CA GLN A 119 32.10 -12.39 11.33
C GLN A 119 31.59 -11.41 12.41
N MET A 120 30.41 -10.84 12.22
CA MET A 120 29.78 -9.89 13.14
C MET A 120 28.30 -10.24 13.35
N PRO A 121 28.00 -11.27 14.17
CA PRO A 121 26.62 -11.75 14.37
C PRO A 121 25.67 -10.70 14.96
N SER A 122 26.19 -9.63 15.55
CA SER A 122 25.39 -8.53 16.12
C SER A 122 24.81 -7.56 15.07
N ILE A 123 25.17 -7.69 13.79
CA ILE A 123 24.61 -6.86 12.72
C ILE A 123 23.15 -7.27 12.48
N SER A 124 22.27 -6.27 12.40
CA SER A 124 20.83 -6.49 12.21
C SER A 124 20.27 -5.80 10.97
N ALA A 125 21.05 -4.96 10.28
CA ALA A 125 20.55 -4.16 9.18
C ALA A 125 21.63 -3.79 8.14
N VAL A 126 21.18 -3.50 6.92
CA VAL A 126 22.00 -3.08 5.76
C VAL A 126 21.50 -1.73 5.27
N SER A 127 22.39 -0.75 5.07
CA SER A 127 22.07 0.55 4.49
C SER A 127 22.44 0.61 3.01
N SER A 128 21.52 1.12 2.18
CA SER A 128 21.70 1.29 0.74
C SER A 128 21.40 2.72 0.29
N GLY A 129 22.12 3.18 -0.74
CA GLY A 129 22.01 4.51 -1.31
C GLY A 129 21.03 4.65 -2.48
N ALA A 130 20.12 3.70 -2.70
CA ALA A 130 19.18 3.75 -3.82
C ALA A 130 18.18 4.93 -3.66
N ILE A 131 18.06 5.79 -4.67
CA ILE A 131 17.21 7.00 -4.62
C ILE A 131 15.92 6.84 -5.41
N ALA A 132 15.99 6.29 -6.64
CA ALA A 132 14.82 6.11 -7.49
C ALA A 132 14.63 4.69 -8.07
N SER A 133 15.62 3.81 -7.92
CA SER A 133 15.62 2.49 -8.56
C SER A 133 14.95 1.41 -7.71
N ASP A 134 13.75 0.98 -8.13
CA ASP A 134 13.11 -0.24 -7.61
C ASP A 134 13.97 -1.49 -7.84
N TYR A 135 14.71 -1.53 -8.95
CA TYR A 135 15.57 -2.65 -9.31
C TYR A 135 16.65 -2.91 -8.25
N GLN A 136 17.34 -1.86 -7.82
CA GLN A 136 18.42 -1.91 -6.82
C GLN A 136 17.86 -2.26 -5.44
N ARG A 137 16.80 -1.56 -5.02
CA ARG A 137 16.17 -1.77 -3.71
C ARG A 137 15.69 -3.21 -3.53
N LEU A 138 14.93 -3.74 -4.50
CA LEU A 138 14.33 -5.08 -4.39
C LEU A 138 15.40 -6.17 -4.26
N ARG A 139 16.60 -5.96 -4.81
CA ARG A 139 17.73 -6.90 -4.69
C ARG A 139 18.38 -6.86 -3.33
N VAL A 140 18.61 -5.66 -2.80
CA VAL A 140 19.09 -5.50 -1.42
C VAL A 140 18.08 -6.09 -0.43
N GLU A 141 16.78 -5.82 -0.61
CA GLU A 141 15.71 -6.41 0.20
C GLU A 141 15.69 -7.94 0.12
N ASN A 142 15.84 -8.53 -1.07
CA ASN A 142 15.89 -9.97 -1.24
C ASN A 142 17.05 -10.61 -0.45
N VAL A 143 18.26 -10.04 -0.56
CA VAL A 143 19.43 -10.52 0.18
C VAL A 143 19.23 -10.35 1.69
N CYS A 144 18.72 -9.20 2.12
CA CYS A 144 18.43 -8.93 3.53
C CYS A 144 17.43 -9.94 4.10
N SER A 145 16.33 -10.21 3.39
CA SER A 145 15.31 -11.17 3.79
C SER A 145 15.90 -12.57 4.01
N ARG A 146 16.71 -13.07 3.05
CA ARG A 146 17.38 -14.39 3.15
C ARG A 146 18.37 -14.47 4.31
N LEU A 147 18.99 -13.35 4.67
CA LEU A 147 19.95 -13.26 5.77
C LEU A 147 19.31 -12.85 7.09
N GLY A 148 17.99 -12.64 7.17
CA GLY A 148 17.34 -12.11 8.38
C GLY A 148 17.92 -10.75 8.83
N LEU A 149 18.22 -9.88 7.87
CA LEU A 149 18.67 -8.49 8.07
C LEU A 149 17.55 -7.52 7.65
N ILE A 150 17.54 -6.33 8.24
CA ILE A 150 16.62 -5.25 7.86
C ILE A 150 17.27 -4.37 6.79
N SER A 151 16.55 -4.12 5.68
CA SER A 151 16.99 -3.19 4.63
C SER A 151 16.63 -1.74 5.01
N LEU A 152 17.61 -0.84 5.00
CA LEU A 152 17.45 0.60 5.21
C LEU A 152 17.70 1.33 3.88
N ALA A 153 16.65 1.97 3.36
CA ALA A 153 16.67 2.71 2.10
C ALA A 153 16.05 4.09 2.29
N TYR A 154 16.68 4.92 3.13
CA TYR A 154 16.17 6.25 3.51
C TYR A 154 15.98 7.21 2.33
N LEU A 155 16.78 7.06 1.27
CA LEU A 155 16.76 7.98 0.13
C LEU A 155 15.69 7.62 -0.91
N TRP A 156 15.15 6.40 -0.84
CA TRP A 156 14.22 5.88 -1.84
C TRP A 156 12.92 6.69 -1.87
N LYS A 157 12.43 6.99 -3.09
CA LYS A 157 11.23 7.79 -3.41
C LYS A 157 11.26 9.24 -2.89
N GLN A 158 12.39 9.71 -2.37
CA GLN A 158 12.54 11.12 -2.01
C GLN A 158 12.58 12.00 -3.27
N ASP A 159 12.16 13.27 -3.13
CA ASP A 159 12.30 14.24 -4.21
C ASP A 159 13.79 14.50 -4.47
N GLN A 160 14.25 14.24 -5.70
CA GLN A 160 15.68 14.30 -6.01
C GLN A 160 16.25 15.72 -5.98
N SER A 161 15.43 16.74 -6.23
CA SER A 161 15.87 18.14 -6.18
C SER A 161 16.12 18.56 -4.73
N LEU A 162 15.17 18.29 -3.84
CA LEU A 162 15.32 18.53 -2.41
C LEU A 162 16.43 17.68 -1.79
N LEU A 163 16.57 16.44 -2.26
CA LEU A 163 17.58 15.52 -1.76
C LEU A 163 19.01 15.99 -2.08
N LEU A 164 19.29 16.43 -3.31
CA LEU A 164 20.60 16.98 -3.67
C LEU A 164 20.93 18.22 -2.82
N GLN A 165 19.95 19.11 -2.64
CA GLN A 165 20.08 20.29 -1.78
C GLN A 165 20.37 19.89 -0.33
N GLU A 166 19.68 18.88 0.18
CA GLU A 166 19.90 18.40 1.54
C GLU A 166 21.30 17.80 1.71
N MET A 167 21.79 17.02 0.73
CA MET A 167 23.15 16.46 0.72
C MET A 167 24.21 17.57 0.81
N ILE A 168 24.11 18.58 -0.06
CA ILE A 168 25.05 19.72 -0.08
C ILE A 168 24.99 20.48 1.26
N ARG A 169 23.78 20.80 1.72
CA ARG A 169 23.56 21.53 2.99
C ARG A 169 24.08 20.76 4.21
N LYS A 170 24.00 19.43 4.19
CA LYS A 170 24.52 18.55 5.24
C LYS A 170 26.04 18.33 5.13
N GLY A 171 26.72 18.98 4.19
CA GLY A 171 28.18 18.99 4.09
C GLY A 171 28.77 17.85 3.25
N ILE A 172 28.00 17.23 2.34
CA ILE A 172 28.59 16.34 1.33
C ILE A 172 29.37 17.18 0.31
N VAL A 173 30.68 17.00 0.29
CA VAL A 173 31.59 17.55 -0.73
C VAL A 173 31.91 16.41 -1.68
N ALA A 174 31.32 16.43 -2.88
CA ALA A 174 31.54 15.40 -3.89
C ALA A 174 31.81 16.01 -5.25
N VAL A 175 32.68 15.39 -6.04
CA VAL A 175 32.99 15.79 -7.42
C VAL A 175 32.38 14.83 -8.43
N ILE A 176 32.03 15.33 -9.61
CA ILE A 176 31.56 14.48 -10.72
C ILE A 176 32.76 13.74 -11.33
N VAL A 177 32.66 12.41 -11.41
CA VAL A 177 33.70 11.52 -11.95
C VAL A 177 33.29 10.77 -13.21
N LYS A 178 32.00 10.76 -13.54
CA LYS A 178 31.47 10.28 -14.82
C LYS A 178 30.39 11.22 -15.28
N VAL A 179 30.27 11.43 -16.59
CA VAL A 179 29.08 12.00 -17.21
C VAL A 179 28.68 11.14 -18.40
N ALA A 180 27.37 10.95 -18.59
CA ALA A 180 26.80 10.16 -19.68
C ALA A 180 25.40 10.68 -20.08
N ALA A 181 25.20 12.00 -20.09
CA ALA A 181 23.91 12.61 -20.38
C ALA A 181 23.99 13.88 -21.22
N ILE A 182 22.89 14.16 -21.92
CA ILE A 182 22.72 15.39 -22.69
C ILE A 182 22.90 16.63 -21.82
N GLY A 183 23.65 17.60 -22.34
CA GLY A 183 23.98 18.84 -21.64
C GLY A 183 25.15 18.72 -20.66
N LEU A 184 25.59 17.52 -20.26
CA LEU A 184 26.79 17.34 -19.45
C LEU A 184 28.03 17.19 -20.35
N ASN A 185 28.92 18.19 -20.32
CA ASN A 185 30.17 18.16 -21.08
C ASN A 185 31.34 17.63 -20.21
N PRO A 186 32.00 16.52 -20.59
CA PRO A 186 33.11 15.94 -19.84
C PRO A 186 34.21 16.95 -19.48
N ARG A 187 34.64 17.78 -20.44
CA ARG A 187 35.74 18.74 -20.25
C ARG A 187 35.37 19.89 -19.31
N LYS A 188 34.08 20.17 -19.11
CA LYS A 188 33.61 21.27 -18.28
C LYS A 188 33.18 20.82 -16.88
N HIS A 189 32.63 19.61 -16.77
CA HIS A 189 31.93 19.17 -15.57
C HIS A 189 32.66 18.08 -14.79
N LEU A 190 33.52 17.26 -15.41
CA LEU A 190 34.32 16.29 -14.65
C LEU A 190 35.29 17.01 -13.71
N GLY A 191 35.40 16.50 -12.48
CA GLY A 191 36.20 17.08 -11.39
C GLY A 191 35.56 18.30 -10.72
N LYS A 192 34.39 18.76 -11.18
CA LYS A 192 33.66 19.86 -10.51
C LYS A 192 32.84 19.32 -9.36
N GLU A 193 32.81 20.08 -8.27
CA GLU A 193 31.96 19.78 -7.12
C GLU A 193 30.48 19.91 -7.47
N ILE A 194 29.67 19.01 -6.92
CA ILE A 194 28.21 19.00 -7.11
C ILE A 194 27.54 20.29 -6.64
N ALA A 195 28.06 20.93 -5.59
CA ALA A 195 27.53 22.18 -5.06
C ALA A 195 27.60 23.32 -6.09
N HIS A 196 28.69 23.39 -6.85
CA HIS A 196 28.83 24.38 -7.92
C HIS A 196 27.96 24.08 -9.14
N LEU A 197 27.55 22.83 -9.32
CA LEU A 197 26.74 22.38 -10.45
C LEU A 197 25.24 22.30 -10.12
N GLU A 198 24.83 22.49 -8.87
CA GLU A 198 23.45 22.31 -8.40
C GLU A 198 22.42 23.08 -9.26
N SER A 199 22.61 24.39 -9.43
CA SER A 199 21.69 25.21 -10.23
C SER A 199 21.70 24.81 -11.72
N TYR A 200 22.84 24.33 -12.21
CA TYR A 200 22.97 23.87 -13.59
C TYR A 200 22.23 22.54 -13.82
N LEU A 201 22.34 21.60 -12.88
CA LEU A 201 21.62 20.32 -12.92
C LEU A 201 20.10 20.52 -12.87
N HIS A 202 19.62 21.46 -12.05
CA HIS A 202 18.20 21.85 -12.04
C HIS A 202 17.75 22.42 -13.39
N LYS A 203 18.56 23.26 -14.02
CA LYS A 203 18.28 23.77 -15.36
C LYS A 203 18.23 22.65 -16.40
N LEU A 204 19.13 21.66 -16.31
CA LEU A 204 19.10 20.50 -17.22
C LEU A 204 17.88 19.60 -16.98
N LYS A 205 17.39 19.47 -15.75
CA LYS A 205 16.12 18.78 -15.43
C LYS A 205 14.96 19.45 -16.18
N GLU A 206 14.89 20.78 -16.16
CA GLU A 206 13.84 21.53 -16.88
C GLU A 206 13.95 21.41 -18.40
N LEU A 207 15.17 21.42 -18.94
CA LEU A 207 15.40 21.41 -20.39
C LEU A 207 15.30 20.01 -21.01
N TYR A 208 15.81 18.99 -20.32
CA TYR A 208 16.01 17.66 -20.89
C TYR A 208 15.49 16.52 -20.01
N GLY A 209 14.92 16.81 -18.84
CA GLY A 209 14.39 15.78 -17.94
C GLY A 209 15.45 14.94 -17.24
N ILE A 210 16.71 15.41 -17.16
CA ILE A 210 17.76 14.66 -16.45
C ILE A 210 17.42 14.51 -14.96
N ASN A 211 17.87 13.42 -14.34
CA ASN A 211 17.80 13.27 -12.91
C ASN A 211 18.86 14.16 -12.23
N VAL A 212 18.42 15.05 -11.33
CA VAL A 212 19.31 15.96 -10.61
C VAL A 212 20.28 15.23 -9.70
N CYS A 213 19.91 14.06 -9.17
CA CYS A 213 20.79 13.19 -8.39
C CYS A 213 21.61 12.22 -9.26
N GLY A 214 21.46 12.19 -10.58
CA GLY A 214 22.23 11.29 -11.46
C GLY A 214 21.87 9.80 -11.33
N GLU A 215 20.70 9.47 -10.79
CA GLU A 215 20.23 8.10 -10.54
C GLU A 215 20.17 7.22 -11.80
N GLY A 216 19.87 7.81 -12.96
CA GLY A 216 19.81 7.10 -14.24
C GLY A 216 21.18 6.82 -14.86
N GLY A 217 22.25 7.07 -14.11
CA GLY A 217 23.62 7.01 -14.62
C GLY A 217 24.03 8.25 -15.40
N GLU A 218 23.26 9.36 -15.33
CA GLU A 218 23.58 10.59 -16.04
C GLU A 218 24.95 11.15 -15.64
N TYR A 219 25.30 10.96 -14.35
CA TYR A 219 26.62 11.23 -13.83
C TYR A 219 26.90 10.38 -12.59
N GLU A 220 28.16 10.11 -12.32
CA GLU A 220 28.61 9.47 -11.08
C GLU A 220 29.49 10.43 -10.29
N THR A 221 29.59 10.19 -8.98
CA THR A 221 30.33 11.08 -8.08
C THR A 221 31.35 10.34 -7.22
N LEU A 222 32.34 11.09 -6.77
CA LEU A 222 33.27 10.70 -5.72
C LEU A 222 33.15 11.71 -4.57
N THR A 223 32.81 11.23 -3.37
CA THR A 223 32.78 12.06 -2.16
C THR A 223 34.20 12.32 -1.67
N LEU A 224 34.62 13.57 -1.72
CA LEU A 224 35.93 14.02 -1.22
C LEU A 224 35.89 14.28 0.28
N ASP A 225 34.78 14.83 0.77
CA ASP A 225 34.60 15.06 2.19
C ASP A 225 33.12 14.98 2.63
N CYS A 226 32.88 14.59 3.87
CA CYS A 226 31.59 14.73 4.52
C CYS A 226 31.71 14.67 6.06
N PRO A 227 30.64 14.93 6.83
CA PRO A 227 30.69 14.81 8.29
C PRO A 227 31.05 13.42 8.81
N LEU A 228 30.88 12.36 8.01
CA LEU A 228 31.35 11.03 8.38
C LEU A 228 32.88 10.95 8.36
N PHE A 229 33.55 11.76 7.55
CA PHE A 229 35.00 11.74 7.40
C PHE A 229 35.61 12.51 8.58
N THR A 230 35.98 11.80 9.63
CA THR A 230 36.38 12.40 10.91
C THR A 230 37.89 12.58 11.03
N ASN A 231 38.68 11.74 10.35
CA ASN A 231 40.14 11.77 10.46
C ASN A 231 40.82 12.61 9.38
N ALA A 232 40.33 12.50 8.13
CA ALA A 232 40.95 13.11 6.97
C ALA A 232 39.91 13.31 5.87
N CYS A 233 40.12 14.31 5.02
CA CYS A 233 39.41 14.44 3.74
C CYS A 233 40.27 13.89 2.60
N LEU A 234 39.62 13.49 1.51
CA LEU A 234 40.29 13.03 0.29
C LEU A 234 40.55 14.24 -0.61
N VAL A 235 41.81 14.43 -0.99
CA VAL A 235 42.23 15.46 -1.93
C VAL A 235 42.65 14.79 -3.23
N LEU A 236 42.05 15.24 -4.34
CA LEU A 236 42.39 14.78 -5.68
C LEU A 236 43.46 15.74 -6.27
N ASP A 237 44.69 15.26 -6.37
CA ASP A 237 45.84 16.08 -6.76
C ASP A 237 45.96 16.22 -8.27
N GLU A 238 45.90 15.10 -8.98
CA GLU A 238 46.03 15.04 -10.44
C GLU A 238 45.05 14.00 -11.00
N PHE A 239 44.49 14.30 -12.17
CA PHE A 239 43.59 13.39 -12.88
C PHE A 239 43.59 13.67 -14.39
N ASP A 240 43.29 12.63 -15.16
CA ASP A 240 43.03 12.70 -16.59
C ASP A 240 41.53 12.56 -16.88
N ILE A 241 41.12 13.01 -18.07
CA ILE A 241 39.76 12.82 -18.59
C ILE A 241 39.82 11.87 -19.78
N VAL A 242 39.21 10.69 -19.62
CA VAL A 242 39.08 9.68 -20.67
C VAL A 242 37.71 9.82 -21.31
N LEU A 243 37.68 10.02 -22.63
CA LEU A 243 36.42 10.08 -23.39
C LEU A 243 36.11 8.69 -23.94
N HIS A 244 35.05 8.07 -23.45
CA HIS A 244 34.57 6.76 -23.93
C HIS A 244 33.69 6.94 -25.17
N SER A 245 32.89 8.00 -25.22
CA SER A 245 32.12 8.38 -26.40
C SER A 245 32.16 9.89 -26.59
N SER A 246 32.53 10.32 -27.78
CA SER A 246 32.50 11.73 -28.18
C SER A 246 31.20 12.12 -28.88
N ASP A 247 30.10 11.43 -28.56
CA ASP A 247 28.77 11.73 -29.11
C ASP A 247 28.44 13.22 -28.94
N SER A 248 27.92 13.84 -30.01
CA SER A 248 27.64 15.28 -30.04
C SER A 248 26.45 15.71 -29.15
N ILE A 249 25.61 14.74 -28.76
CA ILE A 249 24.37 14.93 -28.00
C ILE A 249 24.58 14.48 -26.56
N ALA A 250 25.08 13.27 -26.33
CA ALA A 250 25.29 12.69 -25.00
C ALA A 250 26.72 12.12 -24.86
N PRO A 251 27.75 12.98 -24.71
CA PRO A 251 29.11 12.53 -24.57
C PRO A 251 29.31 11.74 -23.27
N VAL A 252 30.08 10.66 -23.35
CA VAL A 252 30.46 9.84 -22.20
C VAL A 252 31.92 10.10 -21.88
N GLY A 253 32.16 10.58 -20.65
CA GLY A 253 33.51 10.86 -20.18
C GLY A 253 33.67 10.48 -18.72
N ILE A 254 34.88 10.01 -18.41
CA ILE A 254 35.27 9.50 -17.12
C ILE A 254 36.51 10.26 -16.63
N LEU A 255 36.53 10.59 -15.35
CA LEU A 255 37.68 11.13 -14.65
C LEU A 255 38.54 9.98 -14.12
N HIS A 256 39.81 9.96 -14.51
CA HIS A 256 40.80 8.98 -14.05
C HIS A 256 41.82 9.66 -13.12
N PRO A 257 41.72 9.52 -11.78
CA PRO A 257 42.72 10.02 -10.84
C PRO A 257 44.12 9.46 -11.14
N LEU A 258 45.09 10.37 -11.29
CA LEU A 258 46.51 10.07 -11.42
C LEU A 258 47.25 10.21 -10.09
N ALA A 259 46.77 11.06 -9.18
CA ALA A 259 47.31 11.21 -7.83
C ALA A 259 46.22 11.74 -6.88
N PHE A 260 46.23 11.23 -5.65
CA PHE A 260 45.39 11.71 -4.56
C PHE A 260 46.09 11.46 -3.22
N HIS A 261 45.71 12.20 -2.19
CA HIS A 261 46.17 11.97 -0.83
C HIS A 261 45.05 12.23 0.19
N LEU A 262 45.30 11.81 1.44
CA LEU A 262 44.45 12.16 2.57
C LEU A 262 45.05 13.35 3.31
N GLU A 263 44.25 14.40 3.47
CA GLU A 263 44.62 15.55 4.28
C GLU A 263 43.98 15.42 5.66
N SER A 264 44.80 15.41 6.71
CA SER A 264 44.33 15.24 8.08
C SER A 264 43.44 16.42 8.48
N LYS A 265 42.26 16.11 9.02
CA LYS A 265 41.44 17.09 9.71
C LYS A 265 42.08 17.32 11.07
N LEU A 266 42.90 18.35 11.20
CA LEU A 266 43.45 18.74 12.50
C LEU A 266 42.27 18.86 13.48
N ALA A 267 42.30 18.10 14.57
CA ALA A 267 41.32 18.24 15.64
C ALA A 267 41.29 19.72 16.01
N ALA A 268 40.12 20.35 15.89
CA ALA A 268 39.94 21.73 16.29
C ALA A 268 40.22 21.84 17.79
N GLU A 269 41.48 22.08 18.16
CA GLU A 269 41.89 22.41 19.52
C GLU A 269 41.47 23.85 19.81
N THR A 270 40.54 23.98 20.77
CA THR A 270 40.48 25.06 21.75
C THR A 270 40.63 26.49 21.23
N VAL A 271 39.51 27.10 20.84
CA VAL A 271 39.32 28.55 21.02
C VAL A 271 38.20 28.77 22.05
N SER A 272 38.67 28.97 23.28
CA SER A 272 38.04 29.65 24.42
C SER A 272 36.57 29.35 24.73
N ASP A 273 36.40 28.57 25.79
CA ASP A 273 35.49 28.89 26.88
C ASP A 273 35.49 30.41 27.17
N ILE A 274 34.50 31.13 26.64
CA ILE A 274 33.79 32.32 27.16
C ILE A 274 32.92 32.79 25.98
N GLU A 275 31.80 32.11 25.76
CA GLU A 275 30.56 32.69 25.21
C GLU A 275 29.42 31.70 25.47
N ARG A 276 29.33 31.28 26.74
CA ARG A 276 28.24 30.47 27.25
C ARG A 276 27.23 31.38 27.94
N SER A 277 26.51 32.18 27.15
CA SER A 277 25.22 32.74 27.56
C SER A 277 24.40 33.23 26.37
N ASN A 278 23.34 32.47 26.10
CA ASN A 278 22.06 32.82 25.45
C ASN A 278 21.80 32.22 24.06
N GLY A 279 20.88 31.23 24.02
CA GLY A 279 20.10 30.95 22.81
C GLY A 279 19.63 29.52 22.53
N LEU A 280 19.04 28.82 23.52
CA LEU A 280 17.98 27.79 23.41
C LEU A 280 17.94 26.88 22.16
N PHE A 281 18.36 25.63 22.29
CA PHE A 281 17.72 24.44 21.66
C PHE A 281 18.19 23.18 22.40
N LEU A 282 17.63 22.94 23.59
CA LEU A 282 17.73 21.65 24.26
C LEU A 282 16.48 21.46 25.11
N GLU A 283 15.41 20.97 24.50
CA GLU A 283 14.41 20.17 25.21
C GLU A 283 14.05 18.95 24.34
N ASN A 284 14.08 17.79 24.98
CA ASN A 284 13.61 16.47 24.56
C ASN A 284 14.48 15.66 23.57
N MET A 285 15.66 15.24 24.06
CA MET A 285 16.31 14.01 23.60
C MET A 285 16.64 13.14 24.82
N ASP A 286 15.60 12.57 25.41
CA ASP A 286 15.71 11.45 26.35
C ASP A 286 14.60 10.45 26.04
N SER A 287 14.85 9.61 25.05
CA SER A 287 14.32 8.23 24.98
C SER A 287 15.15 7.46 23.96
N VAL A 288 16.22 6.83 24.45
CA VAL A 288 16.85 5.72 23.74
C VAL A 288 15.87 4.57 23.81
N CYS A 289 15.04 4.42 22.78
CA CYS A 289 14.20 3.24 22.61
C CYS A 289 14.92 2.28 21.66
N GLU A 290 15.33 1.13 22.19
CA GLU A 290 15.72 -0.01 21.37
C GLU A 290 14.57 -0.32 20.40
N VAL A 291 14.83 -0.15 19.10
CA VAL A 291 14.00 -0.74 18.05
C VAL A 291 14.22 -2.25 18.14
N LEU A 292 13.48 -2.91 19.03
CA LEU A 292 13.21 -4.33 18.93
C LEU A 292 12.36 -4.50 17.68
N GLY A 293 13.02 -4.64 16.53
CA GLY A 293 12.45 -5.39 15.44
C GLY A 293 12.23 -6.79 15.98
N ASP A 294 10.97 -7.24 16.01
CA ASP A 294 10.61 -8.61 16.34
C ASP A 294 11.45 -9.53 15.45
N CYS A 295 12.55 -10.03 16.01
CA CYS A 295 13.51 -10.85 15.32
C CYS A 295 12.82 -12.18 15.01
N LEU A 296 12.61 -12.47 13.73
CA LEU A 296 12.35 -13.82 13.28
C LEU A 296 13.56 -14.67 13.70
N GLN A 297 13.39 -15.50 14.73
CA GLN A 297 14.28 -16.63 14.95
C GLN A 297 14.06 -17.60 13.79
N ILE A 298 14.93 -17.51 12.78
CA ILE A 298 15.08 -18.59 11.81
C ILE A 298 15.74 -19.73 12.57
N CYS A 299 14.93 -20.73 12.95
CA CYS A 299 15.45 -22.04 13.29
C CYS A 299 16.08 -22.63 12.03
N GLU A 300 17.36 -22.99 12.11
CA GLU A 300 18.04 -23.82 11.12
C GLU A 300 17.30 -25.17 11.06
N VAL A 301 16.48 -25.37 10.03
CA VAL A 301 15.95 -26.69 9.73
C VAL A 301 16.99 -27.41 8.90
N GLU A 302 17.78 -28.26 9.56
CA GLU A 302 18.50 -29.32 8.85
C GLU A 302 17.49 -30.16 8.07
N CYS A 303 17.68 -30.23 6.75
CA CYS A 303 16.91 -31.12 5.88
C CYS A 303 17.17 -32.58 6.28
N GLN A 304 16.30 -33.12 7.13
CA GLN A 304 16.12 -34.56 7.24
C GLN A 304 14.90 -34.94 6.41
N SER A 305 15.12 -35.73 5.37
CA SER A 305 14.08 -36.45 4.64
C SER A 305 13.35 -37.36 5.64
N VAL A 306 12.11 -37.02 5.97
CA VAL A 306 11.24 -37.88 6.78
C VAL A 306 10.19 -38.49 5.87
N ASP A 307 10.31 -39.82 5.73
CA ASP A 307 9.36 -40.69 5.08
C ASP A 307 7.93 -40.50 5.60
N GLN A 308 6.96 -40.75 4.72
CA GLN A 308 5.55 -40.87 5.05
C GLN A 308 5.33 -41.90 6.16
N SER A 309 5.02 -41.44 7.37
CA SER A 309 4.30 -42.24 8.35
C SER A 309 3.04 -41.51 8.80
N CYS A 310 1.91 -42.15 8.51
CA CYS A 310 0.57 -41.72 8.83
C CYS A 310 0.35 -41.79 10.35
N ASP A 311 0.54 -40.69 11.05
CA ASP A 311 0.09 -40.56 12.45
C ASP A 311 -1.39 -40.15 12.46
N THR A 312 -2.23 -41.14 12.70
CA THR A 312 -3.65 -40.97 13.06
C THR A 312 -3.75 -40.25 14.40
N ALA A 313 -3.75 -38.92 14.38
CA ALA A 313 -4.21 -38.09 15.49
C ALA A 313 -5.73 -38.01 15.46
N GLU A 314 -6.37 -38.26 16.62
CA GLU A 314 -7.82 -38.20 16.80
C GLU A 314 -8.40 -36.88 16.26
N ASN A 315 -9.23 -36.97 15.21
CA ASN A 315 -9.96 -35.85 14.61
C ASN A 315 -10.90 -35.19 15.64
N LYS A 316 -10.43 -34.14 16.32
CA LYS A 316 -11.32 -33.14 16.88
C LYS A 316 -11.90 -32.35 15.71
N GLU A 317 -13.12 -32.69 15.29
CA GLU A 317 -13.86 -31.91 14.28
C GLU A 317 -14.06 -30.47 14.80
N HIS A 318 -13.24 -29.56 14.32
CA HIS A 318 -13.45 -28.13 14.51
C HIS A 318 -14.61 -27.73 13.61
N LYS A 319 -15.69 -27.17 14.18
CA LYS A 319 -16.82 -26.64 13.39
C LYS A 319 -16.41 -25.32 12.76
N VAL A 320 -15.83 -25.40 11.56
CA VAL A 320 -15.43 -24.27 10.73
C VAL A 320 -16.64 -23.79 9.91
N HIS A 321 -16.85 -22.47 9.86
CA HIS A 321 -17.89 -21.84 9.06
C HIS A 321 -17.28 -21.01 7.95
N ILE A 322 -17.96 -20.96 6.80
CA ILE A 322 -17.56 -20.17 5.64
C ILE A 322 -18.75 -19.33 5.17
N SER A 323 -18.46 -18.11 4.73
CA SER A 323 -19.34 -17.34 3.85
C SER A 323 -18.59 -16.99 2.56
N LYS A 324 -19.32 -16.99 1.44
CA LYS A 324 -18.78 -16.57 0.14
C LYS A 324 -19.70 -15.54 -0.51
N THR A 325 -19.14 -14.45 -1.01
CA THR A 325 -19.89 -13.40 -1.71
C THR A 325 -19.24 -13.08 -3.05
N GLY A 326 -20.04 -12.92 -4.10
CA GLY A 326 -19.60 -12.60 -5.46
C GLY A 326 -19.65 -13.79 -6.42
N MET A 327 -20.13 -13.56 -7.65
CA MET A 327 -20.32 -14.61 -8.67
C MET A 327 -19.49 -14.39 -9.95
N ASN A 328 -18.87 -13.22 -10.09
CA ASN A 328 -18.21 -12.79 -11.33
C ASN A 328 -16.68 -12.73 -11.20
N SER A 329 -16.10 -11.53 -11.09
CA SER A 329 -14.65 -11.35 -11.18
C SER A 329 -13.89 -11.33 -9.86
N ILE A 330 -14.59 -11.09 -8.76
CA ILE A 330 -14.00 -11.06 -7.42
C ILE A 330 -14.93 -11.84 -6.48
N VAL A 331 -14.34 -12.65 -5.62
CA VAL A 331 -15.05 -13.42 -4.59
C VAL A 331 -14.48 -13.02 -3.23
N SER A 332 -15.35 -12.71 -2.28
CA SER A 332 -14.98 -12.60 -0.86
C SER A 332 -15.23 -13.95 -0.18
N ILE A 333 -14.22 -14.49 0.51
CA ILE A 333 -14.33 -15.72 1.29
C ILE A 333 -14.02 -15.37 2.74
N SER A 334 -14.99 -15.56 3.64
CA SER A 334 -14.80 -15.37 5.08
C SER A 334 -14.83 -16.72 5.79
N CYS A 335 -13.95 -16.92 6.75
CA CYS A 335 -13.82 -18.18 7.46
C CYS A 335 -13.54 -17.93 8.96
N TRP A 336 -14.26 -18.65 9.81
CA TRP A 336 -14.12 -18.54 11.27
C TRP A 336 -14.48 -19.85 11.97
N LEU A 337 -14.07 -19.95 13.23
CA LEU A 337 -14.42 -21.06 14.12
C LEU A 337 -15.58 -20.67 15.02
N GLN A 338 -16.48 -21.61 15.30
CA GLN A 338 -17.52 -21.42 16.32
C GLN A 338 -16.97 -21.77 17.71
N ASP A 339 -17.18 -20.90 18.69
CA ASP A 339 -16.76 -21.13 20.07
C ASP A 339 -17.63 -22.21 20.71
N SER A 340 -16.98 -23.23 21.29
CA SER A 340 -17.63 -24.16 22.21
C SER A 340 -16.79 -24.42 23.43
N CYS A 341 -16.01 -23.46 23.94
CA CYS A 341 -15.29 -23.56 25.21
C CYS A 341 -14.38 -24.81 25.40
N LYS A 342 -14.10 -25.62 24.36
CA LYS A 342 -13.53 -26.98 24.53
C LYS A 342 -12.53 -27.47 23.48
N THR A 343 -12.31 -26.78 22.36
CA THR A 343 -11.56 -27.36 21.23
C THR A 343 -10.12 -26.88 21.10
N SER A 344 -9.82 -25.60 21.35
CA SER A 344 -8.46 -25.04 21.25
C SER A 344 -8.32 -23.84 22.20
N ALA A 345 -7.22 -23.79 22.96
CA ALA A 345 -6.89 -22.67 23.84
C ALA A 345 -5.96 -21.64 23.17
N ASP A 346 -5.57 -21.87 21.92
CA ASP A 346 -4.42 -21.23 21.28
C ASP A 346 -4.80 -20.53 19.97
N LEU A 347 -4.42 -19.26 19.84
CA LEU A 347 -4.68 -18.45 18.64
C LEU A 347 -4.00 -19.03 17.40
N GLN A 348 -2.78 -19.58 17.54
CA GLN A 348 -2.02 -20.10 16.40
C GLN A 348 -2.74 -21.29 15.76
N GLU A 349 -3.25 -22.20 16.58
CA GLU A 349 -4.03 -23.35 16.10
C GLU A 349 -5.34 -22.91 15.43
N ASP A 350 -6.10 -22.01 16.06
CA ASP A 350 -7.34 -21.48 15.47
C ASP A 350 -7.07 -20.83 14.10
N LEU A 351 -6.05 -19.97 14.02
CA LEU A 351 -5.67 -19.29 12.79
C LEU A 351 -5.17 -20.26 11.72
N ARG A 352 -4.40 -21.29 12.11
CA ARG A 352 -3.91 -22.34 11.20
C ARG A 352 -5.08 -23.11 10.58
N VAL A 353 -6.06 -23.52 11.39
CA VAL A 353 -7.26 -24.22 10.90
C VAL A 353 -8.05 -23.34 9.92
N VAL A 354 -8.24 -22.05 10.26
CA VAL A 354 -8.94 -21.08 9.39
C VAL A 354 -8.21 -20.89 8.07
N LEU A 355 -6.88 -20.71 8.09
CA LEU A 355 -6.07 -20.50 6.87
C LEU A 355 -6.02 -21.75 5.97
N ILE A 356 -5.91 -22.95 6.56
CA ILE A 356 -5.98 -24.22 5.80
C ILE A 356 -7.34 -24.34 5.10
N LYS A 357 -8.42 -23.99 5.79
CA LYS A 357 -9.74 -24.05 5.19
C LYS A 357 -9.90 -23.05 4.05
N ILE A 358 -9.41 -21.82 4.21
CA ILE A 358 -9.38 -20.82 3.12
C ILE A 358 -8.57 -21.35 1.93
N GLU A 359 -7.36 -21.88 2.15
CA GLU A 359 -6.52 -22.45 1.09
C GLU A 359 -7.25 -23.59 0.35
N SER A 360 -7.98 -24.43 1.08
CA SER A 360 -8.83 -25.48 0.48
C SER A 360 -9.95 -24.90 -0.38
N GLN A 361 -10.63 -23.84 0.07
CA GLN A 361 -11.68 -23.17 -0.69
C GLN A 361 -11.17 -22.46 -1.95
N LEU A 362 -9.97 -21.89 -1.88
CA LEU A 362 -9.28 -21.34 -3.04
C LEU A 362 -9.03 -22.46 -4.06
N ALA A 363 -8.44 -23.58 -3.62
CA ALA A 363 -8.13 -24.71 -4.49
C ALA A 363 -9.38 -25.34 -5.12
N GLU A 364 -10.46 -25.53 -4.36
CA GLU A 364 -11.76 -26.01 -4.86
C GLU A 364 -12.33 -25.09 -5.96
N SER A 365 -12.05 -23.78 -5.88
CA SER A 365 -12.48 -22.78 -6.86
C SER A 365 -11.47 -22.58 -8.01
N GLY A 366 -10.37 -23.33 -8.05
CA GLY A 366 -9.30 -23.17 -9.06
C GLY A 366 -8.39 -21.96 -8.84
N PHE A 367 -8.36 -21.41 -7.63
CA PHE A 367 -7.53 -20.26 -7.24
C PHE A 367 -6.44 -20.65 -6.24
N SER A 368 -5.46 -19.76 -6.06
CA SER A 368 -4.43 -19.89 -5.02
C SER A 368 -4.22 -18.57 -4.28
N TRP A 369 -3.27 -18.52 -3.35
CA TRP A 369 -2.91 -17.28 -2.64
C TRP A 369 -2.43 -16.17 -3.57
N GLU A 370 -1.97 -16.49 -4.77
CA GLU A 370 -1.60 -15.50 -5.79
C GLU A 370 -2.79 -14.66 -6.27
N ASN A 371 -4.01 -15.20 -6.19
CA ASN A 371 -5.25 -14.52 -6.58
C ASN A 371 -5.78 -13.59 -5.50
N VAL A 372 -5.28 -13.70 -4.26
CA VAL A 372 -5.77 -12.90 -3.14
C VAL A 372 -5.29 -11.45 -3.29
N LEU A 373 -6.25 -10.53 -3.28
CA LEU A 373 -6.05 -9.09 -3.37
C LEU A 373 -5.87 -8.46 -1.99
N TYR A 374 -6.71 -8.87 -1.03
CA TYR A 374 -6.79 -8.25 0.28
C TYR A 374 -7.13 -9.28 1.36
N VAL A 375 -6.58 -9.10 2.57
CA VAL A 375 -6.89 -9.91 3.75
C VAL A 375 -7.34 -9.04 4.93
N HIS A 376 -8.51 -9.34 5.48
CA HIS A 376 -8.88 -8.95 6.84
C HIS A 376 -8.51 -10.09 7.79
N LEU A 377 -7.56 -9.82 8.68
CA LEU A 377 -7.18 -10.74 9.75
C LEU A 377 -7.74 -10.20 11.07
N TYR A 378 -8.71 -10.89 11.63
CA TYR A 378 -9.29 -10.55 12.92
C TYR A 378 -8.83 -11.54 13.98
N ILE A 379 -8.33 -11.01 15.09
CA ILE A 379 -7.86 -11.79 16.25
C ILE A 379 -8.62 -11.38 17.51
N ALA A 380 -8.74 -12.29 18.47
CA ALA A 380 -9.47 -12.03 19.71
C ALA A 380 -8.67 -11.20 20.74
N ASP A 381 -7.35 -11.15 20.63
CA ASP A 381 -6.46 -10.42 21.55
C ASP A 381 -5.23 -9.89 20.80
N MET A 382 -5.06 -8.57 20.76
CA MET A 382 -3.94 -7.91 20.09
C MET A 382 -2.60 -8.13 20.80
N CYS A 383 -2.59 -8.59 22.06
CA CYS A 383 -1.35 -9.02 22.72
C CYS A 383 -0.73 -10.25 22.05
N GLU A 384 -1.52 -11.02 21.30
CA GLU A 384 -1.06 -12.21 20.56
C GLU A 384 -0.71 -11.91 19.08
N PHE A 385 -0.59 -10.63 18.70
CA PHE A 385 -0.29 -10.21 17.33
C PHE A 385 0.98 -10.85 16.74
N ALA A 386 2.05 -10.99 17.54
CA ALA A 386 3.29 -11.63 17.09
C ALA A 386 3.06 -13.09 16.68
N LYS A 387 2.31 -13.86 17.49
CA LYS A 387 1.95 -15.26 17.20
C LYS A 387 1.06 -15.39 15.96
N ALA A 388 0.12 -14.44 15.79
CA ALA A 388 -0.73 -14.39 14.62
C ALA A 388 0.09 -14.16 13.33
N ASN A 389 1.05 -13.24 13.37
CA ASN A 389 1.96 -13.00 12.25
C ASN A 389 2.84 -14.21 11.96
N GLU A 390 3.43 -14.82 12.98
CA GLU A 390 4.24 -16.05 12.84
C GLU A 390 3.46 -17.16 12.12
N THR A 391 2.19 -17.35 12.49
CA THR A 391 1.33 -18.34 11.80
C THR A 391 1.04 -17.90 10.37
N TYR A 392 0.64 -16.63 10.18
CA TYR A 392 0.26 -16.08 8.88
C TYR A 392 1.39 -16.16 7.84
N VAL A 393 2.65 -15.94 8.25
CA VAL A 393 3.79 -15.95 7.32
C VAL A 393 4.09 -17.33 6.73
N THR A 394 3.62 -18.40 7.37
CA THR A 394 3.76 -19.77 6.85
C THR A 394 2.83 -20.06 5.66
N PHE A 395 1.72 -19.31 5.54
CA PHE A 395 0.75 -19.46 4.45
C PHE A 395 0.99 -18.48 3.31
N ILE A 396 1.34 -17.23 3.63
CA ILE A 396 1.55 -16.17 2.64
C ILE A 396 3.04 -16.00 2.41
N THR A 397 3.59 -16.80 1.51
CA THR A 397 5.02 -16.78 1.17
C THR A 397 5.25 -16.16 -0.20
N GLN A 398 6.49 -15.73 -0.46
CA GLN A 398 6.86 -15.24 -1.79
C GLN A 398 6.67 -16.31 -2.88
N GLU A 399 6.86 -17.59 -2.54
CA GLU A 399 6.64 -18.72 -3.45
C GLU A 399 5.16 -18.90 -3.82
N LYS A 400 4.27 -18.78 -2.83
CA LYS A 400 2.81 -18.87 -3.03
C LYS A 400 2.21 -17.60 -3.64
N CYS A 401 2.90 -16.47 -3.59
CA CYS A 401 2.44 -15.17 -4.06
C CYS A 401 3.43 -14.51 -5.03
N GLN A 402 3.68 -15.15 -6.18
CA GLN A 402 4.69 -14.71 -7.15
C GLN A 402 4.45 -13.29 -7.72
N PHE A 403 3.18 -12.87 -7.82
CA PHE A 403 2.77 -11.54 -8.28
C PHE A 403 2.61 -10.52 -7.15
N GLY A 404 3.12 -10.83 -5.96
CA GLY A 404 3.05 -9.99 -4.76
C GLY A 404 2.01 -10.47 -3.76
N VAL A 405 2.34 -10.25 -2.49
CA VAL A 405 1.50 -10.57 -1.33
C VAL A 405 0.31 -9.62 -1.23
N PRO A 406 -0.86 -10.08 -0.72
CA PRO A 406 -2.05 -9.25 -0.61
C PRO A 406 -1.87 -8.10 0.40
N SER A 407 -2.64 -7.03 0.23
CA SER A 407 -2.71 -5.98 1.26
C SER A 407 -3.57 -6.45 2.44
N ARG A 408 -3.35 -5.90 3.63
CA ARG A 408 -3.91 -6.47 4.87
C ARG A 408 -4.30 -5.41 5.90
N SER A 409 -5.34 -5.69 6.68
CA SER A 409 -5.56 -5.07 8.01
C SER A 409 -5.66 -6.16 9.07
N THR A 410 -5.05 -5.92 10.22
CA THR A 410 -5.13 -6.81 11.38
C THR A 410 -5.75 -6.08 12.55
N ILE A 411 -6.93 -6.53 13.00
CA ILE A 411 -7.75 -5.78 13.97
C ILE A 411 -8.20 -6.71 15.09
N GLU A 412 -8.19 -6.24 16.34
CA GLU A 412 -8.81 -6.99 17.44
C GLU A 412 -10.33 -6.88 17.32
N LEU A 413 -11.05 -7.99 17.46
CA LEU A 413 -12.51 -7.99 17.52
C LEU A 413 -12.99 -8.74 18.78
N PRO A 414 -14.19 -8.43 19.30
CA PRO A 414 -14.79 -9.13 20.45
C PRO A 414 -15.31 -10.53 20.08
N LEU A 415 -14.49 -11.34 19.40
CA LEU A 415 -14.86 -12.65 18.84
C LEU A 415 -15.42 -13.59 19.92
N LEU A 416 -14.65 -13.80 20.99
CA LEU A 416 -15.02 -14.68 22.12
C LEU A 416 -16.31 -14.22 22.81
N GLN A 417 -16.56 -12.91 22.92
CA GLN A 417 -17.78 -12.38 23.54
C GLN A 417 -19.04 -12.74 22.74
N THR A 418 -18.88 -13.01 21.44
CA THR A 418 -19.98 -13.32 20.52
C THR A 418 -20.08 -14.81 20.17
N GLY A 419 -19.29 -15.66 20.84
CA GLY A 419 -19.27 -17.10 20.63
C GLY A 419 -18.52 -17.54 19.36
N LEU A 420 -17.52 -16.77 18.95
CA LEU A 420 -16.58 -17.12 17.87
C LEU A 420 -15.22 -17.52 18.44
N GLY A 421 -14.45 -18.31 17.70
CA GLY A 421 -13.08 -18.68 18.04
C GLY A 421 -12.11 -17.48 18.03
N ARG A 422 -10.82 -17.74 18.26
CA ARG A 422 -9.81 -16.69 18.45
C ARG A 422 -9.36 -16.02 17.15
N ALA A 423 -9.63 -16.64 16.01
CA ALA A 423 -9.27 -16.14 14.69
C ALA A 423 -10.49 -16.11 13.75
N TYR A 424 -10.56 -15.04 12.96
CA TYR A 424 -11.51 -14.87 11.86
C TYR A 424 -10.76 -14.24 10.70
N VAL A 425 -10.84 -14.83 9.52
CA VAL A 425 -10.15 -14.30 8.33
C VAL A 425 -11.15 -14.11 7.19
N GLU A 426 -11.05 -12.97 6.51
CA GLU A 426 -11.74 -12.72 5.25
C GLU A 426 -10.73 -12.36 4.16
N VAL A 427 -10.83 -13.02 3.02
CA VAL A 427 -9.96 -12.82 1.85
C VAL A 427 -10.78 -12.35 0.66
N LEU A 428 -10.27 -11.36 -0.05
CA LEU A 428 -10.81 -10.91 -1.34
C LEU A 428 -9.97 -11.52 -2.46
N VAL A 429 -10.59 -12.24 -3.37
CA VAL A 429 -9.94 -13.10 -4.36
C VAL A 429 -10.35 -12.68 -5.76
N ALA A 430 -9.39 -12.40 -6.65
CA ALA A 430 -9.66 -12.14 -8.06
C ALA A 430 -9.65 -13.44 -8.87
N ASN A 431 -10.50 -13.53 -9.88
CA ASN A 431 -10.49 -14.67 -10.80
C ASN A 431 -9.40 -14.61 -11.89
N ASP A 432 -8.53 -13.60 -11.82
CA ASP A 432 -7.41 -13.38 -12.72
C ASP A 432 -6.15 -12.98 -11.94
N GLN A 433 -5.01 -12.89 -12.63
CA GLN A 433 -3.69 -12.54 -12.06
C GLN A 433 -3.23 -11.12 -12.45
N SER A 434 -4.14 -10.22 -12.82
CA SER A 434 -3.81 -8.86 -13.30
C SER A 434 -3.46 -7.85 -12.19
N LYS A 435 -3.37 -8.30 -10.94
CA LYS A 435 -3.12 -7.43 -9.79
C LYS A 435 -1.72 -6.80 -9.84
N ARG A 436 -1.62 -5.53 -9.45
CA ARG A 436 -0.37 -4.80 -9.24
C ARG A 436 -0.21 -4.52 -7.75
N VAL A 437 0.95 -4.86 -7.19
CA VAL A 437 1.19 -4.79 -5.75
C VAL A 437 2.29 -3.78 -5.45
N LEU A 438 2.04 -2.89 -4.48
CA LEU A 438 3.09 -2.06 -3.87
C LEU A 438 3.52 -2.68 -2.55
N HIS A 439 4.75 -3.18 -2.52
CA HIS A 439 5.35 -3.80 -1.34
C HIS A 439 6.64 -3.05 -0.97
N VAL A 440 6.58 -2.30 0.13
CA VAL A 440 7.70 -1.57 0.73
C VAL A 440 8.19 -2.39 1.92
N GLN A 441 9.38 -2.97 1.80
CA GLN A 441 9.99 -3.80 2.86
C GLN A 441 11.14 -3.07 3.54
N SER A 442 11.81 -2.16 2.84
CA SER A 442 12.84 -1.31 3.42
C SER A 442 12.26 -0.25 4.35
N ILE A 443 12.93 0.02 5.47
CA ILE A 443 12.70 1.25 6.24
C ILE A 443 13.17 2.43 5.39
N SER A 444 12.33 3.46 5.26
CA SER A 444 12.53 4.57 4.33
C SER A 444 11.94 5.88 4.86
N SER A 445 12.24 7.00 4.21
CA SER A 445 11.74 8.31 4.66
C SER A 445 10.39 8.73 4.03
N TRP A 446 9.75 7.88 3.21
CA TRP A 446 8.54 8.26 2.47
C TRP A 446 7.28 7.49 2.89
N ALA A 447 7.38 6.20 3.21
CA ALA A 447 6.25 5.39 3.67
C ALA A 447 6.69 4.28 4.65
N PRO A 448 5.81 3.89 5.59
CA PRO A 448 6.12 2.82 6.54
C PRO A 448 6.36 1.49 5.84
N SER A 449 7.36 0.76 6.33
CA SER A 449 7.66 -0.60 5.88
C SER A 449 6.59 -1.61 6.31
N CYS A 450 6.29 -2.60 5.47
CA CYS A 450 5.50 -3.75 5.84
C CYS A 450 6.33 -4.70 6.71
N ILE A 451 5.89 -4.92 7.94
CA ILE A 451 6.49 -5.94 8.82
C ILE A 451 5.72 -7.25 8.64
N GLY A 452 6.25 -8.13 7.78
CA GLY A 452 5.64 -9.41 7.39
C GLY A 452 5.05 -9.42 5.98
N PRO A 453 4.53 -10.57 5.51
CA PRO A 453 4.14 -10.79 4.11
C PRO A 453 2.76 -10.22 3.82
N TYR A 454 2.68 -8.90 3.83
CA TYR A 454 1.57 -8.14 3.29
C TYR A 454 2.11 -6.94 2.51
N SER A 455 1.28 -6.37 1.64
CA SER A 455 1.63 -5.19 0.85
C SER A 455 0.89 -3.96 1.32
N GLN A 456 1.44 -2.77 1.05
CA GLN A 456 0.81 -1.49 1.37
C GLN A 456 -0.47 -1.31 0.57
N ALA A 457 -0.48 -1.77 -0.68
CA ALA A 457 -1.66 -1.73 -1.52
C ALA A 457 -1.62 -2.75 -2.65
N THR A 458 -2.80 -3.20 -3.05
CA THR A 458 -3.02 -4.04 -4.23
C THR A 458 -4.03 -3.35 -5.13
N LEU A 459 -3.59 -2.99 -6.34
CA LEU A 459 -4.43 -2.48 -7.42
C LEU A 459 -4.91 -3.66 -8.27
N HIS A 460 -6.22 -3.82 -8.40
CA HIS A 460 -6.80 -4.75 -9.36
C HIS A 460 -7.79 -3.99 -10.23
N LYS A 461 -7.57 -4.04 -11.54
CA LYS A 461 -8.23 -3.18 -12.52
C LYS A 461 -8.10 -1.70 -12.13
N GLN A 462 -9.16 -1.09 -11.61
CA GLN A 462 -9.22 0.33 -11.22
C GLN A 462 -9.44 0.53 -9.71
N ILE A 463 -9.39 -0.54 -8.91
CA ILE A 463 -9.63 -0.47 -7.47
C ILE A 463 -8.34 -0.72 -6.72
N LEU A 464 -7.94 0.27 -5.94
CA LEU A 464 -6.78 0.20 -5.06
C LEU A 464 -7.22 -0.19 -3.64
N HIS A 465 -6.96 -1.44 -3.28
CA HIS A 465 -7.15 -1.96 -1.94
C HIS A 465 -5.91 -1.66 -1.09
N MET A 466 -5.99 -0.64 -0.24
CA MET A 466 -4.89 -0.30 0.67
C MET A 466 -4.97 -1.08 1.98
N ALA A 467 -3.80 -1.46 2.49
CA ALA A 467 -3.63 -2.00 3.83
C ALA A 467 -4.01 -0.98 4.90
N GLY A 468 -4.23 -1.47 6.11
CA GLY A 468 -4.37 -0.63 7.30
C GLY A 468 -3.18 0.29 7.48
N GLN A 469 -3.43 1.60 7.49
CA GLN A 469 -2.41 2.62 7.73
C GLN A 469 -2.49 3.07 9.18
N LEU A 470 -1.43 2.80 9.93
CA LEU A 470 -1.21 3.33 11.27
C LEU A 470 -0.48 4.68 11.19
N GLY A 471 -0.58 5.46 12.26
CA GLY A 471 0.17 6.70 12.45
C GLY A 471 1.66 6.49 12.73
N LEU A 472 2.33 5.67 11.91
CA LEU A 472 3.76 5.40 12.03
C LEU A 472 4.56 6.49 11.34
N ASP A 473 5.61 6.96 12.01
CA ASP A 473 6.68 7.75 11.39
C ASP A 473 7.54 6.82 10.52
N PRO A 474 7.56 6.99 9.18
CA PRO A 474 8.22 6.05 8.27
C PRO A 474 9.70 5.73 8.56
N PRO A 475 10.57 6.73 8.86
CA PRO A 475 11.98 6.45 9.11
C PRO A 475 12.25 5.69 10.41
N THR A 476 11.43 5.87 11.44
CA THR A 476 11.63 5.27 12.76
C THR A 476 10.76 4.04 13.02
N MET A 477 9.67 3.87 12.26
CA MET A 477 8.65 2.83 12.46
C MET A 477 7.98 2.86 13.84
N LEU A 478 8.04 4.02 14.52
CA LEU A 478 7.37 4.29 15.79
C LEU A 478 6.04 5.01 15.55
N LEU A 479 5.07 4.83 16.45
CA LEU A 479 3.84 5.63 16.44
C LEU A 479 4.18 7.08 16.74
N CYS A 480 3.59 8.01 15.99
CA CYS A 480 3.81 9.43 16.22
C CYS A 480 3.30 9.87 17.59
N SER A 481 4.03 10.75 18.25
CA SER A 481 3.58 11.39 19.48
C SER A 481 2.48 12.41 19.21
N GLY A 482 1.59 12.65 20.17
CA GLY A 482 0.52 13.65 20.07
C GLY A 482 -0.90 13.09 20.13
N GLY A 483 -1.04 11.78 20.36
CA GLY A 483 -2.32 11.12 20.59
C GLY A 483 -3.10 10.82 19.31
N PRO A 484 -4.40 10.47 19.43
CA PRO A 484 -5.23 9.99 18.34
C PRO A 484 -5.30 10.93 17.13
N ALA A 485 -5.36 12.25 17.35
CA ALA A 485 -5.43 13.21 16.24
C ALA A 485 -4.13 13.22 15.41
N ALA A 486 -2.97 13.20 16.07
CA ALA A 486 -1.67 13.11 15.39
C ALA A 486 -1.53 11.76 14.66
N GLU A 487 -1.92 10.65 15.31
CA GLU A 487 -1.93 9.32 14.69
C GLU A 487 -2.79 9.27 13.43
N LEU A 488 -3.98 9.90 13.45
CA LEU A 488 -4.84 10.01 12.28
C LEU A 488 -4.18 10.81 11.15
N GLU A 489 -3.63 11.98 11.45
CA GLU A 489 -2.97 12.81 10.43
C GLU A 489 -1.79 12.09 9.80
N GLN A 490 -0.95 11.43 10.61
CA GLN A 490 0.17 10.64 10.11
C GLN A 490 -0.31 9.43 9.28
N ALA A 491 -1.36 8.73 9.71
CA ALA A 491 -1.95 7.63 8.94
C ALA A 491 -2.50 8.10 7.58
N LEU A 492 -3.09 9.30 7.51
CA LEU A 492 -3.55 9.91 6.27
C LEU A 492 -2.39 10.35 5.36
N GLN A 493 -1.32 10.90 5.92
CA GLN A 493 -0.09 11.20 5.17
C GLN A 493 0.54 9.94 4.57
N ASN A 494 0.63 8.86 5.38
CA ASN A 494 1.09 7.55 4.93
C ASN A 494 0.19 7.00 3.80
N SER A 495 -1.13 7.15 3.96
CA SER A 495 -2.11 6.76 2.94
C SER A 495 -1.91 7.54 1.63
N GLU A 496 -1.69 8.85 1.70
CA GLU A 496 -1.45 9.69 0.52
C GLU A 496 -0.14 9.33 -0.19
N ALA A 497 0.93 9.05 0.57
CA ALA A 497 2.22 8.62 0.01
C ALA A 497 2.08 7.32 -0.80
N VAL A 498 1.32 6.35 -0.28
CA VAL A 498 1.00 5.10 -0.99
C VAL A 498 0.10 5.35 -2.20
N ALA A 499 -0.94 6.18 -2.06
CA ALA A 499 -1.86 6.50 -3.16
C ALA A 499 -1.15 7.13 -4.37
N LYS A 500 -0.19 8.03 -4.12
CA LYS A 500 0.63 8.68 -5.16
C LYS A 500 1.42 7.69 -6.01
N CYS A 501 1.77 6.51 -5.49
CA CYS A 501 2.44 5.46 -6.27
C CYS A 501 1.54 4.86 -7.36
N PHE A 502 0.23 5.13 -7.31
CA PHE A 502 -0.76 4.69 -8.28
C PHE A 502 -1.43 5.87 -8.99
N ASN A 503 -0.78 7.03 -9.05
CA ASN A 503 -1.32 8.26 -9.64
C ASN A 503 -2.68 8.69 -9.02
N CYS A 504 -2.89 8.33 -7.75
CA CYS A 504 -4.10 8.66 -7.01
C CYS A 504 -3.81 9.65 -5.88
N SER A 505 -4.86 10.30 -5.38
CA SER A 505 -4.84 11.00 -4.09
C SER A 505 -6.00 10.50 -3.24
N ILE A 506 -5.79 10.31 -1.94
CA ILE A 506 -6.87 9.95 -1.01
C ILE A 506 -7.95 11.03 -0.95
N SER A 507 -7.60 12.27 -1.32
CA SER A 507 -8.52 13.39 -1.27
C SER A 507 -9.50 13.43 -2.46
N THR A 508 -9.13 12.86 -3.60
CA THR A 508 -9.92 12.92 -4.85
C THR A 508 -10.41 11.56 -5.35
N SER A 509 -9.65 10.50 -5.06
CA SER A 509 -9.88 9.15 -5.59
C SER A 509 -10.52 8.20 -4.57
N ALA A 510 -10.62 8.58 -3.29
CA ALA A 510 -11.14 7.67 -2.26
C ALA A 510 -12.65 7.48 -2.39
N ILE A 511 -13.06 6.21 -2.46
CA ILE A 511 -14.46 5.77 -2.48
C ILE A 511 -14.95 5.59 -1.03
N LEU A 512 -14.12 4.96 -0.21
CA LEU A 512 -14.46 4.58 1.16
C LEU A 512 -13.25 4.72 2.07
N PHE A 513 -13.46 5.31 3.23
CA PHE A 513 -12.56 5.21 4.38
C PHE A 513 -13.21 4.35 5.46
N VAL A 514 -12.50 3.32 5.91
CA VAL A 514 -12.80 2.63 7.16
C VAL A 514 -11.81 3.11 8.21
N ILE A 515 -12.31 3.77 9.25
CA ILE A 515 -11.54 4.30 10.37
C ILE A 515 -11.79 3.39 11.56
N TYR A 516 -10.79 2.59 11.93
CA TYR A 516 -10.84 1.82 13.16
C TYR A 516 -10.36 2.69 14.32
N CYS A 517 -11.17 2.79 15.37
CA CYS A 517 -10.86 3.53 16.59
C CYS A 517 -10.72 2.52 17.74
N SER A 518 -9.56 2.52 18.41
CA SER A 518 -9.35 1.73 19.62
C SER A 518 -10.27 2.20 20.76
N ALA A 519 -10.76 1.24 21.55
CA ALA A 519 -11.54 1.50 22.75
C ALA A 519 -10.71 2.25 23.82
N CYS A 520 -9.38 2.21 23.72
CA CYS A 520 -8.47 2.94 24.60
C CYS A 520 -8.53 4.46 24.43
N ILE A 521 -9.02 4.99 23.30
CA ILE A 521 -9.10 6.44 23.09
C ILE A 521 -10.09 7.06 24.08
N PRO A 522 -9.79 8.17 24.78
CA PRO A 522 -10.75 8.86 25.61
C PRO A 522 -11.94 9.43 24.81
N SER A 523 -13.16 9.36 25.36
CA SER A 523 -14.36 9.84 24.67
C SER A 523 -14.31 11.32 24.24
N SER A 524 -13.57 12.15 24.96
CA SER A 524 -13.34 13.57 24.62
C SER A 524 -12.51 13.78 23.35
N GLU A 525 -11.62 12.84 23.02
CA GLU A 525 -10.77 12.90 21.83
C GLU A 525 -11.41 12.16 20.65
N ARG A 526 -12.21 11.11 20.91
CA ARG A 526 -12.94 10.41 19.84
C ARG A 526 -13.87 11.31 19.03
N ILE A 527 -14.42 12.36 19.65
CA ILE A 527 -15.34 13.29 18.99
C ILE A 527 -14.64 14.24 18.01
N THR A 528 -13.31 14.43 18.11
CA THR A 528 -12.55 15.33 17.24
C THR A 528 -12.03 14.63 15.99
N ILE A 529 -11.88 13.30 16.03
CA ILE A 529 -11.38 12.46 14.92
C ILE A 529 -12.01 12.84 13.57
N PRO A 530 -13.35 12.95 13.45
CA PRO A 530 -13.93 13.24 12.14
C PRO A 530 -13.68 14.68 11.67
N ASP A 531 -13.67 15.65 12.60
CA ASP A 531 -13.38 17.05 12.28
C ASP A 531 -11.93 17.18 11.79
N THR A 532 -11.00 16.46 12.41
CA THR A 532 -9.60 16.35 11.96
C THR A 532 -9.50 15.74 10.56
N LEU A 533 -10.16 14.60 10.33
CA LEU A 533 -10.18 13.94 9.02
C LEU A 533 -10.72 14.85 7.91
N GLU A 534 -11.88 15.48 8.15
CA GLU A 534 -12.47 16.40 7.18
C GLU A 534 -11.58 17.62 6.92
N THR A 535 -10.97 18.17 7.97
CA THR A 535 -10.08 19.33 7.84
C THR A 535 -8.85 18.98 7.00
N PHE A 536 -8.24 17.83 7.27
CA PHE A 536 -7.08 17.33 6.51
C PHE A 536 -7.43 17.12 5.03
N LEU A 537 -8.52 16.42 4.74
CA LEU A 537 -8.94 16.18 3.36
C LEU A 537 -9.31 17.48 2.62
N LYS A 538 -9.95 18.45 3.30
CA LYS A 538 -10.23 19.78 2.73
C LYS A 538 -8.94 20.53 2.39
N GLN A 539 -7.95 20.53 3.29
CA GLN A 539 -6.64 21.15 3.04
C GLN A 539 -5.92 20.50 1.85
N MET A 540 -5.94 19.17 1.74
CA MET A 540 -5.37 18.46 0.58
C MET A 540 -6.08 18.83 -0.73
N LYS A 541 -7.43 18.84 -0.75
CA LYS A 541 -8.21 19.24 -1.92
C LYS A 541 -7.84 20.65 -2.40
N LEU A 542 -7.60 21.59 -1.47
CA LEU A 542 -7.18 22.95 -1.80
C LEU A 542 -5.80 22.97 -2.47
N LEU A 543 -4.84 22.18 -1.96
CA LEU A 543 -3.50 22.07 -2.54
C LEU A 543 -3.53 21.50 -3.98
N HIS A 544 -4.38 20.50 -4.24
CA HIS A 544 -4.50 19.89 -5.57
C HIS A 544 -5.18 20.79 -6.60
N SER A 545 -6.15 21.61 -6.19
CA SER A 545 -6.89 22.51 -7.09
C SER A 545 -6.01 23.53 -7.83
N CYS A 546 -4.81 23.80 -7.31
CA CYS A 546 -3.82 24.69 -7.92
C CYS A 546 -2.97 24.06 -9.04
N SER A 547 -3.06 22.74 -9.28
CA SER A 547 -2.05 21.97 -10.07
C SER A 547 -2.51 21.28 -11.38
N GLN A 548 -3.65 21.69 -11.96
CA GLN A 548 -4.26 21.22 -13.24
C GLN A 548 -5.21 20.01 -13.21
N ASN A 549 -6.13 20.07 -14.19
CA ASN A 549 -7.23 19.19 -14.62
C ASN A 549 -8.38 18.93 -13.63
N LYS A 550 -9.59 19.34 -14.06
CA LYS A 550 -10.88 19.08 -13.41
C LYS A 550 -11.22 17.59 -13.47
N SER A 551 -10.51 16.75 -12.72
CA SER A 551 -11.00 15.41 -12.42
C SER A 551 -12.26 15.53 -11.56
N GLU A 552 -13.26 14.71 -11.84
CA GLU A 552 -14.44 14.59 -10.98
C GLU A 552 -13.97 14.13 -9.59
N VAL A 553 -14.19 14.96 -8.57
CA VAL A 553 -13.80 14.64 -7.19
C VAL A 553 -14.86 13.71 -6.63
N LEU A 554 -14.45 12.52 -6.18
CA LEU A 554 -15.37 11.59 -5.55
C LEU A 554 -15.77 12.07 -4.16
N ASP A 555 -17.06 11.96 -3.86
CA ASP A 555 -17.58 12.11 -2.51
C ASP A 555 -17.35 10.81 -1.73
N SER A 556 -16.26 10.78 -0.98
CA SER A 556 -15.87 9.63 -0.18
C SER A 556 -16.88 9.33 0.93
N ILE A 557 -17.11 8.05 1.19
CA ILE A 557 -17.92 7.59 2.32
C ILE A 557 -17.00 7.29 3.51
N PHE A 558 -17.47 7.54 4.73
CA PHE A 558 -16.74 7.28 5.96
C PHE A 558 -17.46 6.28 6.86
N LEU A 559 -16.79 5.18 7.17
CA LEU A 559 -17.20 4.20 8.18
C LEU A 559 -16.28 4.32 9.38
N TYR A 560 -16.85 4.52 10.57
CA TYR A 560 -16.10 4.46 11.82
C TYR A 560 -16.45 3.17 12.53
N VAL A 561 -15.43 2.45 13.00
CA VAL A 561 -15.58 1.16 13.69
C VAL A 561 -14.83 1.23 15.01
N LEU A 562 -15.56 1.07 16.12
CA LEU A 562 -14.98 0.96 17.45
C LEU A 562 -14.59 -0.49 17.70
N VAL A 563 -13.31 -0.69 18.00
CA VAL A 563 -12.70 -2.01 18.21
C VAL A 563 -11.97 -2.03 19.56
N PRO A 564 -11.78 -3.19 20.19
CA PRO A 564 -11.04 -3.28 21.43
C PRO A 564 -9.65 -2.66 21.36
N ASP A 565 -8.86 -3.02 20.34
CA ASP A 565 -7.48 -2.57 20.19
C ASP A 565 -6.95 -2.71 18.75
N LEU A 566 -5.78 -2.10 18.50
CA LEU A 566 -5.10 -2.06 17.22
C LEU A 566 -3.62 -2.44 17.36
N PRO A 567 -2.94 -2.86 16.27
CA PRO A 567 -1.53 -3.22 16.32
C PRO A 567 -0.67 -2.08 16.90
N LYS A 568 0.41 -2.44 17.60
CA LYS A 568 1.27 -1.49 18.35
C LYS A 568 0.54 -0.64 19.39
N ARG A 569 -0.67 -1.05 19.82
CA ARG A 569 -1.53 -0.27 20.74
C ARG A 569 -1.91 1.10 20.15
N ALA A 570 -1.99 1.19 18.83
CA ALA A 570 -2.37 2.43 18.15
C ALA A 570 -3.79 2.86 18.55
N SER A 571 -4.01 4.17 18.55
CA SER A 571 -5.32 4.76 18.75
C SER A 571 -6.20 4.56 17.53
N ILE A 572 -5.63 4.73 16.32
CA ILE A 572 -6.38 4.79 15.06
C ILE A 572 -5.66 4.01 13.95
N GLU A 573 -6.44 3.29 13.15
CA GLU A 573 -6.02 2.73 11.85
C GLU A 573 -6.95 3.24 10.75
N VAL A 574 -6.37 3.72 9.65
CA VAL A 574 -7.09 4.20 8.47
C VAL A 574 -6.95 3.18 7.35
N LYS A 575 -8.08 2.69 6.83
CA LYS A 575 -8.12 1.83 5.65
C LYS A 575 -8.90 2.54 4.54
N PRO A 576 -8.21 3.19 3.59
CA PRO A 576 -8.85 3.77 2.42
C PRO A 576 -9.01 2.73 1.29
N ILE A 577 -10.04 2.91 0.47
CA ILE A 577 -10.19 2.22 -0.82
C ILE A 577 -10.40 3.27 -1.90
N LEU A 578 -9.57 3.23 -2.94
CA LEU A 578 -9.52 4.27 -3.97
C LEU A 578 -9.90 3.71 -5.33
N TYR A 579 -10.48 4.58 -6.15
CA TYR A 579 -10.69 4.37 -7.58
C TYR A 579 -9.55 5.04 -8.35
N ALA A 580 -8.70 4.23 -8.99
CA ALA A 580 -7.61 4.68 -9.83
C ALA A 580 -8.11 4.88 -11.26
N VAL A 581 -7.96 6.10 -11.79
CA VAL A 581 -8.33 6.46 -13.16
C VAL A 581 -7.16 6.12 -14.08
N ASP A 582 -7.40 5.37 -15.15
CA ASP A 582 -6.39 5.15 -16.19
C ASP A 582 -6.21 6.41 -17.06
N ASP A 583 -4.96 6.79 -17.35
CA ASP A 583 -4.59 7.97 -18.17
C ASP A 583 -5.16 7.93 -19.61
N THR A 584 -5.78 6.83 -20.02
CA THR A 584 -6.34 6.64 -21.37
C THR A 584 -7.83 6.98 -21.49
N GLU A 585 -8.56 7.21 -20.39
CA GLU A 585 -10.01 7.44 -20.44
C GLU A 585 -10.41 8.81 -19.86
N THR A 586 -10.64 9.79 -20.74
CA THR A 586 -11.44 10.96 -20.41
C THR A 586 -12.91 10.53 -20.27
N CYS A 587 -13.39 10.38 -19.04
CA CYS A 587 -14.81 10.20 -18.77
C CYS A 587 -15.59 11.43 -19.25
N THR A 588 -16.12 11.35 -20.48
CA THR A 588 -17.12 12.29 -21.01
C THR A 588 -18.48 11.59 -21.00
N GLY A 589 -19.08 11.50 -19.81
CA GLY A 589 -20.45 10.99 -19.65
C GLY A 589 -21.39 12.14 -19.29
N SER A 590 -22.12 12.68 -20.26
CA SER A 590 -23.21 13.62 -19.97
C SER A 590 -24.29 12.92 -19.16
N VAL A 591 -24.78 13.58 -18.11
CA VAL A 591 -25.95 13.16 -17.33
C VAL A 591 -27.17 13.09 -18.25
N ALA A 592 -27.53 11.87 -18.68
CA ALA A 592 -28.81 11.61 -19.32
C ALA A 592 -29.88 11.58 -18.23
N GLN A 593 -30.70 12.64 -18.15
CA GLN A 593 -31.98 12.59 -17.46
C GLN A 593 -32.90 11.60 -18.21
N VAL A 594 -33.25 10.47 -17.57
CA VAL A 594 -34.32 9.60 -18.08
C VAL A 594 -35.20 9.06 -16.95
N LEU A 595 -36.43 9.58 -16.96
CA LEU A 595 -37.73 8.95 -16.69
C LEU A 595 -37.78 7.73 -15.74
N SER A 596 -38.31 7.97 -14.54
CA SER A 596 -38.79 6.93 -13.64
C SER A 596 -39.98 6.19 -14.24
N SER A 597 -39.84 4.88 -14.48
CA SER A 597 -41.00 3.98 -14.53
C SER A 597 -40.65 2.53 -14.19
N LYS A 598 -40.93 2.13 -12.96
CA LYS A 598 -41.92 1.09 -12.57
C LYS A 598 -41.65 0.74 -11.11
N THR A 599 -42.68 0.94 -10.29
CA THR A 599 -42.77 0.54 -8.88
C THR A 599 -42.31 -0.91 -8.69
N GLY A 600 -41.18 -1.09 -7.99
CA GLY A 600 -40.71 -2.39 -7.52
C GLY A 600 -41.72 -2.99 -6.53
N GLN A 601 -41.88 -4.31 -6.58
CA GLN A 601 -42.68 -5.05 -5.59
C GLN A 601 -42.10 -4.82 -4.18
N SER A 602 -42.95 -4.55 -3.20
CA SER A 602 -42.55 -4.30 -1.81
C SER A 602 -42.11 -5.60 -1.13
N PHE A 603 -40.80 -5.84 -1.01
CA PHE A 603 -40.27 -6.89 -0.13
C PHE A 603 -40.43 -6.48 1.34
N GLY A 604 -40.85 -7.42 2.20
CA GLY A 604 -41.02 -7.15 3.64
C GLY A 604 -42.14 -6.17 4.02
N GLY A 605 -43.00 -5.77 3.08
CA GLY A 605 -44.10 -4.84 3.32
C GLY A 605 -43.70 -3.36 3.43
N PHE A 606 -42.47 -3.00 3.03
CA PHE A 606 -41.97 -1.63 3.06
C PHE A 606 -42.28 -0.89 1.74
N GLY A 607 -42.84 0.32 1.86
CA GLY A 607 -42.97 1.30 0.76
C GLY A 607 -41.82 2.31 0.76
N HIS A 608 -41.73 3.19 -0.23
CA HIS A 608 -40.73 4.26 -0.20
C HIS A 608 -41.15 5.37 0.77
N GLU A 609 -40.33 5.64 1.79
CA GLU A 609 -40.51 6.75 2.72
C GLU A 609 -39.29 7.69 2.70
N PRO A 610 -39.47 9.03 2.87
CA PRO A 610 -38.37 10.01 2.79
C PRO A 610 -37.25 9.76 3.80
N TRP A 611 -37.57 9.10 4.93
CA TRP A 611 -36.57 8.85 5.97
C TRP A 611 -35.61 7.69 5.62
N HIS A 612 -35.92 6.89 4.60
CA HIS A 612 -35.05 5.82 4.12
C HIS A 612 -33.73 6.38 3.60
N ASP A 613 -33.73 7.58 3.01
CA ASP A 613 -32.51 8.22 2.51
C ASP A 613 -31.55 8.61 3.65
N PHE A 614 -32.07 8.84 4.85
CA PHE A 614 -31.22 9.03 6.04
C PHE A 614 -30.58 7.74 6.54
N CYS A 615 -30.98 6.57 6.02
CA CYS A 615 -30.42 5.29 6.44
C CYS A 615 -29.11 4.98 5.74
N PHE A 616 -28.77 5.63 4.61
CA PHE A 616 -27.59 5.28 3.83
C PHE A 616 -26.73 6.46 3.38
N GLN A 617 -25.51 6.14 2.98
CA GLN A 617 -24.63 6.98 2.16
C GLN A 617 -24.20 6.13 0.97
N LYS A 618 -24.08 6.74 -0.20
CA LYS A 618 -23.58 6.07 -1.39
C LYS A 618 -22.59 6.93 -2.17
N CYS A 619 -21.63 6.28 -2.79
CA CYS A 619 -20.68 6.85 -3.74
C CYS A 619 -20.85 6.10 -5.04
N ILE A 620 -21.02 6.79 -6.16
CA ILE A 620 -21.26 6.17 -7.47
C ILE A 620 -20.24 6.73 -8.45
N VAL A 621 -19.55 5.83 -9.16
CA VAL A 621 -18.84 6.12 -10.39
C VAL A 621 -19.72 5.60 -11.53
N PRO A 622 -20.37 6.47 -12.33
CA PRO A 622 -21.39 6.07 -13.29
C PRO A 622 -20.95 4.93 -14.21
N GLY A 623 -21.76 3.87 -14.27
CA GLY A 623 -21.49 2.68 -15.11
C GLY A 623 -20.29 1.83 -14.69
N LYS A 624 -19.61 2.20 -13.60
CA LYS A 624 -18.41 1.49 -13.12
C LYS A 624 -18.60 0.97 -11.71
N LEU A 625 -18.92 1.81 -10.72
CA LEU A 625 -18.83 1.45 -9.30
C LEU A 625 -19.99 2.03 -8.48
N CYS A 626 -20.43 1.29 -7.45
CA CYS A 626 -21.28 1.81 -6.37
C CYS A 626 -20.67 1.41 -5.03
N ALA A 627 -20.57 2.28 -4.04
CA ALA A 627 -20.27 1.89 -2.66
C ALA A 627 -21.40 2.41 -1.77
N VAL A 628 -21.83 1.62 -0.79
CA VAL A 628 -22.98 1.96 0.05
C VAL A 628 -22.70 1.61 1.51
N ILE A 629 -23.04 2.52 2.42
CA ILE A 629 -23.12 2.22 3.85
C ILE A 629 -24.56 2.42 4.27
N LEU A 630 -25.21 1.38 4.79
CA LEU A 630 -26.50 1.51 5.48
C LEU A 630 -26.23 1.54 6.99
N SER A 631 -26.95 2.35 7.75
CA SER A 631 -26.74 2.49 9.19
C SER A 631 -28.08 2.60 9.88
N ILE A 632 -28.40 1.57 10.67
CA ILE A 632 -29.65 1.43 11.41
C ILE A 632 -29.36 1.72 12.88
N THR A 633 -29.80 2.90 13.31
CA THR A 633 -29.73 3.30 14.72
C THR A 633 -30.88 2.74 15.54
N ASP A 634 -30.81 2.79 16.88
CA ASP A 634 -31.92 2.38 17.74
C ASP A 634 -33.22 3.14 17.43
N GLU A 635 -33.11 4.44 17.13
CA GLU A 635 -34.27 5.25 16.74
C GLU A 635 -34.90 4.74 15.43
N LEU A 636 -34.08 4.27 14.49
CA LEU A 636 -34.55 3.74 13.21
C LEU A 636 -35.06 2.31 13.35
N SER A 637 -34.41 1.48 14.18
CA SER A 637 -34.87 0.11 14.45
C SER A 637 -36.27 0.12 15.08
N MET A 638 -36.53 1.03 16.02
CA MET A 638 -37.88 1.19 16.61
C MET A 638 -38.88 1.62 15.54
N LYS A 639 -38.51 2.54 14.66
CA LYS A 639 -39.38 2.99 13.56
C LYS A 639 -39.73 1.86 12.59
N ILE A 640 -38.72 1.12 12.12
CA ILE A 640 -38.87 -0.08 11.26
C ILE A 640 -39.80 -1.10 11.94
N CYS A 641 -39.61 -1.35 13.23
CA CYS A 641 -40.42 -2.32 13.95
C CYS A 641 -41.88 -1.89 14.10
N SER A 642 -42.13 -0.57 14.21
CA SER A 642 -43.47 0.02 14.43
C SER A 642 -44.34 0.08 13.18
N GLU A 643 -43.78 0.37 12.01
CA GLU A 643 -44.55 0.48 10.74
C GLU A 643 -45.20 -0.85 10.30
N CYS A 644 -44.64 -1.99 10.70
CA CYS A 644 -45.20 -3.32 10.39
C CYS A 644 -46.21 -3.85 11.42
N THR A 645 -46.54 -3.10 12.48
CA THR A 645 -47.53 -3.51 13.50
C THR A 645 -48.60 -2.45 13.63
N GLY A 646 -49.80 -2.69 13.11
CA GLY A 646 -51.00 -1.89 13.38
C GLY A 646 -51.52 -2.03 14.82
N ALA A 647 -50.65 -2.11 15.82
CA ALA A 647 -51.02 -2.33 17.22
C ALA A 647 -50.34 -1.32 18.16
N ASN A 648 -51.16 -0.67 18.99
CA ASN A 648 -50.77 0.31 20.01
C ASN A 648 -49.66 -0.21 20.93
N PRO A 649 -48.71 0.64 21.36
CA PRO A 649 -47.67 0.26 22.30
C PRO A 649 -48.22 0.26 23.73
N ALA A 650 -48.86 -0.85 24.10
CA ALA A 650 -49.22 -1.14 25.48
C ALA A 650 -48.73 -2.55 25.81
N ASP A 651 -47.44 -2.69 26.06
CA ASP A 651 -46.91 -3.63 27.04
C ASP A 651 -45.45 -3.32 27.37
N GLY A 652 -45.15 -3.21 28.66
CA GLY A 652 -43.88 -2.76 29.21
C GLY A 652 -42.76 -3.77 29.07
N VAL A 653 -42.18 -3.87 27.86
CA VAL A 653 -40.95 -4.65 27.61
C VAL A 653 -39.72 -3.74 27.69
N CYS A 654 -38.66 -4.25 28.31
CA CYS A 654 -37.40 -3.54 28.56
C CYS A 654 -36.75 -3.03 27.25
N PRO A 655 -36.20 -1.79 27.19
CA PRO A 655 -35.75 -1.16 25.94
C PRO A 655 -34.42 -1.67 25.35
N ASN A 656 -33.84 -2.77 25.85
CA ASN A 656 -32.46 -3.19 25.52
C ASN A 656 -32.30 -4.59 24.89
N SER A 657 -33.38 -5.28 24.48
CA SER A 657 -33.25 -6.54 23.75
C SER A 657 -34.13 -6.52 22.51
N LEU A 658 -33.51 -6.49 21.32
CA LEU A 658 -34.22 -6.83 20.09
C LEU A 658 -34.61 -8.30 20.17
N THR A 659 -35.89 -8.57 20.00
CA THR A 659 -36.37 -9.94 19.80
C THR A 659 -35.96 -10.43 18.42
N GLU A 660 -35.86 -11.75 18.22
CA GLU A 660 -35.58 -12.32 16.88
C GLU A 660 -36.57 -11.79 15.83
N ARG A 661 -37.84 -11.59 16.20
CA ARG A 661 -38.87 -10.99 15.31
C ARG A 661 -38.58 -9.55 14.91
N GLN A 662 -38.00 -8.75 15.81
CA GLN A 662 -37.59 -7.39 15.47
C GLN A 662 -36.36 -7.40 14.57
N MET A 663 -35.42 -8.31 14.80
CA MET A 663 -34.26 -8.46 13.93
C MET A 663 -34.63 -8.95 12.53
N ASP A 664 -35.56 -9.90 12.42
CA ASP A 664 -36.11 -10.35 11.13
C ASP A 664 -36.66 -9.18 10.30
N LYS A 665 -37.45 -8.30 10.93
CA LYS A 665 -37.93 -7.07 10.28
C LYS A 665 -36.81 -6.13 9.85
N ILE A 666 -35.79 -5.95 10.69
CA ILE A 666 -34.63 -5.11 10.37
C ILE A 666 -33.84 -5.72 9.21
N ALA A 667 -33.62 -7.02 9.19
CA ALA A 667 -32.96 -7.72 8.09
C ALA A 667 -33.75 -7.55 6.79
N LYS A 668 -35.07 -7.76 6.82
CA LYS A 668 -35.97 -7.53 5.67
C LYS A 668 -35.88 -6.12 5.13
N PHE A 669 -35.89 -5.13 6.03
CA PHE A 669 -35.72 -3.72 5.67
C PHE A 669 -34.38 -3.45 5.00
N CYS A 670 -33.29 -4.05 5.50
CA CYS A 670 -31.96 -3.85 4.94
C CYS A 670 -31.84 -4.45 3.54
N ILE A 671 -32.37 -5.66 3.30
CA ILE A 671 -32.39 -6.26 1.97
C ILE A 671 -33.26 -5.42 1.02
N PHE A 672 -34.45 -5.00 1.45
CA PHE A 672 -35.32 -4.11 0.67
C PHE A 672 -34.60 -2.84 0.22
N LEU A 673 -33.94 -2.14 1.15
CA LEU A 673 -33.25 -0.90 0.85
C LEU A 673 -32.03 -1.14 -0.06
N THR A 674 -31.34 -2.26 0.11
CA THR A 674 -30.22 -2.66 -0.73
C THR A 674 -30.67 -2.93 -2.17
N ASP A 675 -31.73 -3.72 -2.36
CA ASP A 675 -32.30 -4.02 -3.70
C ASP A 675 -32.79 -2.75 -4.40
N ARG A 676 -33.37 -1.80 -3.64
CA ARG A 676 -33.76 -0.50 -4.15
C ARG A 676 -32.56 0.28 -4.67
N ILE A 677 -31.50 0.40 -3.87
CA ILE A 677 -30.29 1.15 -4.24
C ILE A 677 -29.61 0.53 -5.47
N LEU A 678 -29.54 -0.80 -5.51
CA LEU A 678 -29.07 -1.56 -6.67
C LEU A 678 -29.85 -1.21 -7.94
N SER A 679 -31.18 -1.36 -7.87
CA SER A 679 -32.08 -1.11 -9.00
C SER A 679 -31.99 0.33 -9.50
N GLU A 680 -31.96 1.31 -8.58
CA GLU A 680 -31.81 2.74 -8.88
C GLU A 680 -30.46 3.08 -9.52
N SER A 681 -29.42 2.28 -9.23
CA SER A 681 -28.06 2.50 -9.71
C SER A 681 -27.70 1.62 -10.91
N HIS A 682 -28.67 0.91 -11.49
CA HIS A 682 -28.51 -0.01 -12.62
C HIS A 682 -27.56 -1.18 -12.37
N PHE A 683 -27.55 -1.70 -11.14
CA PHE A 683 -26.75 -2.85 -10.74
C PHE A 683 -27.63 -4.00 -10.27
N SER A 684 -27.11 -5.24 -10.35
CA SER A 684 -27.78 -6.46 -9.92
C SER A 684 -27.16 -7.05 -8.66
N TRP A 685 -27.78 -8.07 -8.07
CA TRP A 685 -27.21 -8.79 -6.93
C TRP A 685 -26.03 -9.71 -7.32
N ASP A 686 -25.94 -10.13 -8.58
CA ASP A 686 -24.79 -10.91 -9.06
C ASP A 686 -23.50 -10.06 -9.11
N ASP A 687 -23.67 -8.73 -9.04
CA ASP A 687 -22.60 -7.77 -9.03
C ASP A 687 -22.06 -7.42 -7.62
N VAL A 688 -22.65 -7.98 -6.55
CA VAL A 688 -22.16 -7.75 -5.18
C VAL A 688 -20.82 -8.44 -4.99
N MET A 689 -19.74 -7.69 -4.78
CA MET A 689 -18.44 -8.29 -4.46
C MET A 689 -18.23 -8.53 -2.96
N ASN A 690 -18.80 -7.66 -2.13
CA ASN A 690 -18.64 -7.75 -0.68
C ASN A 690 -19.90 -7.25 0.03
N PHE A 691 -20.44 -8.09 0.91
CA PHE A 691 -21.63 -7.77 1.69
C PHE A 691 -21.37 -8.02 3.17
N ARG A 692 -21.01 -6.94 3.90
CA ARG A 692 -20.58 -7.03 5.30
C ARG A 692 -21.55 -6.34 6.26
N PHE A 693 -21.81 -7.03 7.35
CA PHE A 693 -22.68 -6.62 8.44
C PHE A 693 -21.88 -6.43 9.72
N TYR A 694 -21.73 -5.19 10.19
CA TYR A 694 -21.18 -4.93 11.51
C TYR A 694 -22.31 -4.87 12.55
N TYR A 695 -22.18 -5.70 13.58
CA TYR A 695 -23.11 -5.72 14.70
C TYR A 695 -22.36 -5.52 16.03
N PRO A 696 -22.95 -4.79 16.99
CA PRO A 696 -22.30 -4.55 18.27
C PRO A 696 -22.34 -5.82 19.14
N SER A 697 -21.24 -6.14 19.83
CA SER A 697 -21.16 -7.29 20.74
C SER A 697 -22.09 -7.18 21.95
N CYS A 698 -22.58 -5.98 22.27
CA CYS A 698 -23.61 -5.77 23.28
C CYS A 698 -25.02 -6.19 22.84
N LEU A 699 -25.20 -6.57 21.56
CA LEU A 699 -26.43 -7.16 21.08
C LEU A 699 -26.61 -8.53 21.75
N LEU A 700 -27.70 -8.70 22.51
CA LEU A 700 -28.03 -9.92 23.25
C LEU A 700 -28.52 -11.07 22.34
N MET A 701 -27.90 -11.23 21.17
CA MET A 701 -28.15 -12.31 20.23
C MET A 701 -26.83 -12.95 19.81
N SER A 702 -26.79 -14.27 19.75
CA SER A 702 -25.60 -14.99 19.32
C SER A 702 -25.31 -14.75 17.83
N HIS A 703 -24.04 -14.91 17.43
CA HIS A 703 -23.65 -14.87 16.03
C HIS A 703 -24.43 -15.88 15.18
N GLU A 704 -24.66 -17.10 15.70
CA GLU A 704 -25.42 -18.15 15.02
C GLU A 704 -26.89 -17.77 14.83
N SER A 705 -27.52 -17.17 15.85
CA SER A 705 -28.89 -16.65 15.74
C SER A 705 -29.01 -15.58 14.66
N LEU A 706 -28.06 -14.64 14.61
CA LEU A 706 -28.01 -13.59 13.58
C LEU A 706 -27.82 -14.18 12.18
N SER A 707 -26.84 -15.07 12.02
CA SER A 707 -26.55 -15.75 10.76
C SER A 707 -27.78 -16.49 10.25
N ARG A 708 -28.47 -17.23 11.11
CA ARG A 708 -29.72 -17.93 10.77
C ARG A 708 -30.82 -16.96 10.29
N ILE A 709 -31.03 -15.86 11.00
CA ILE A 709 -32.07 -14.87 10.63
C ILE A 709 -31.77 -14.28 9.25
N PHE A 710 -30.54 -13.81 9.01
CA PHE A 710 -30.18 -13.24 7.73
C PHE A 710 -30.27 -14.27 6.59
N THR A 711 -29.84 -15.51 6.83
CA THR A 711 -29.94 -16.59 5.84
C THR A 711 -31.39 -16.82 5.42
N VAL A 712 -32.31 -17.00 6.38
CA VAL A 712 -33.75 -17.18 6.09
C VAL A 712 -34.31 -15.98 5.32
N VAL A 713 -33.95 -14.75 5.70
CA VAL A 713 -34.46 -13.55 5.02
C VAL A 713 -33.92 -13.43 3.59
N PHE A 714 -32.68 -13.85 3.34
CA PHE A 714 -32.10 -13.92 2.00
C PHE A 714 -32.75 -15.01 1.14
N GLU A 715 -33.03 -16.19 1.70
CA GLU A 715 -33.76 -17.26 1.04
C GLU A 715 -35.18 -16.80 0.66
N GLU A 716 -35.92 -16.22 1.60
CA GLU A 716 -37.26 -15.65 1.36
C GLU A 716 -37.22 -14.60 0.23
N PHE A 717 -36.20 -13.73 0.21
CA PHE A 717 -36.02 -12.74 -0.86
C PHE A 717 -35.70 -13.39 -2.22
N GLY A 718 -34.81 -14.38 -2.23
CA GLY A 718 -34.42 -15.13 -3.42
C GLY A 718 -35.60 -15.87 -4.04
N GLU A 719 -36.39 -16.56 -3.23
CA GLU A 719 -37.61 -17.27 -3.66
C GLU A 719 -38.66 -16.31 -4.23
N MET A 720 -38.87 -15.16 -3.59
CA MET A 720 -39.89 -14.19 -3.99
C MET A 720 -39.52 -13.44 -5.27
N THR A 721 -38.26 -13.00 -5.38
CA THR A 721 -37.85 -12.08 -6.46
C THR A 721 -37.10 -12.75 -7.61
N LYS A 722 -36.51 -13.94 -7.37
CA LYS A 722 -35.60 -14.64 -8.29
C LYS A 722 -34.40 -13.79 -8.75
N ARG A 723 -34.05 -12.75 -7.99
CA ARG A 723 -32.93 -11.84 -8.28
C ARG A 723 -31.61 -12.29 -7.69
N ILE A 724 -31.63 -13.24 -6.76
CA ILE A 724 -30.47 -13.81 -6.09
C ILE A 724 -30.49 -15.31 -6.32
N GLN A 725 -29.35 -15.89 -6.70
CA GLN A 725 -29.18 -17.35 -6.72
C GLN A 725 -28.98 -17.84 -5.28
N ILE A 726 -29.81 -18.81 -4.87
CA ILE A 726 -29.71 -19.43 -3.55
C ILE A 726 -28.54 -20.42 -3.60
N SER A 727 -27.55 -20.21 -2.73
CA SER A 727 -26.34 -21.01 -2.59
C SER A 727 -26.34 -21.69 -1.22
N GLU A 728 -25.63 -22.83 -1.07
CA GLU A 728 -25.49 -23.50 0.24
C GLU A 728 -24.74 -22.63 1.26
N GLU A 729 -23.88 -21.73 0.80
CA GLU A 729 -23.12 -20.80 1.65
C GLU A 729 -23.80 -19.42 1.72
N PRO A 730 -23.78 -18.76 2.89
CA PRO A 730 -24.37 -17.44 3.03
C PRO A 730 -23.62 -16.41 2.18
N ILE A 731 -24.36 -15.60 1.43
CA ILE A 731 -23.84 -14.53 0.56
C ILE A 731 -23.48 -13.25 1.32
N PHE A 732 -23.16 -13.37 2.60
CA PHE A 732 -22.90 -12.26 3.49
C PHE A 732 -21.95 -12.61 4.63
N THR A 733 -21.33 -11.57 5.19
CA THR A 733 -20.33 -11.68 6.24
C THR A 733 -20.79 -10.91 7.47
N LEU A 734 -20.87 -11.57 8.63
CA LEU A 734 -21.17 -10.95 9.92
C LEU A 734 -19.88 -10.69 10.70
N VAL A 735 -19.68 -9.44 11.12
CA VAL A 735 -18.46 -9.00 11.83
C VAL A 735 -18.85 -8.37 13.18
N PRO A 736 -18.51 -9.00 14.31
CA PRO A 736 -18.79 -8.43 15.63
C PRO A 736 -17.83 -7.28 15.93
N VAL A 737 -18.36 -6.16 16.42
CA VAL A 737 -17.58 -4.96 16.80
C VAL A 737 -18.09 -4.41 18.12
N LEU A 738 -17.40 -3.44 18.72
CA LEU A 738 -17.95 -2.73 19.89
C LEU A 738 -19.00 -1.69 19.46
N GLY A 739 -18.85 -1.14 18.26
CA GLY A 739 -19.82 -0.25 17.62
C GLY A 739 -19.34 0.18 16.24
N ALA A 740 -20.26 0.58 15.37
CA ALA A 740 -19.92 1.11 14.05
C ALA A 740 -20.96 2.13 13.56
N GLY A 741 -20.56 3.07 12.71
CA GLY A 741 -21.50 4.06 12.17
C GLY A 741 -20.88 5.23 11.39
N ARG A 742 -21.71 6.26 11.15
CA ARG A 742 -21.40 7.48 10.37
C ARG A 742 -21.23 8.72 11.25
N PHE A 743 -20.45 9.71 10.77
CA PHE A 743 -20.04 10.96 11.44
C PHE A 743 -21.08 11.62 12.35
N VAL A 744 -22.26 11.98 11.83
CA VAL A 744 -23.31 12.71 12.57
C VAL A 744 -23.77 11.97 13.85
N LYS A 745 -23.48 10.66 13.93
CA LYS A 745 -23.88 9.77 15.02
C LYS A 745 -22.71 9.28 15.89
N LEU A 746 -21.45 9.61 15.56
CA LEU A 746 -20.27 9.26 16.39
C LEU A 746 -20.40 9.83 17.81
N ARG A 747 -20.92 11.06 17.96
CA ARG A 747 -21.15 11.69 19.28
C ARG A 747 -22.02 10.83 20.22
N LYS A 748 -22.93 10.00 19.69
CA LYS A 748 -23.79 9.11 20.50
C LYS A 748 -23.12 7.75 20.82
N ILE A 749 -22.30 7.21 19.91
CA ILE A 749 -21.56 5.95 20.10
C ILE A 749 -20.55 6.08 21.24
N PHE A 750 -19.91 7.24 21.40
CA PHE A 750 -18.77 7.40 22.33
C PHE A 750 -19.09 7.99 23.71
N HIS A 751 -20.32 8.44 23.96
CA HIS A 751 -20.71 8.91 25.31
C HIS A 751 -21.05 7.79 26.30
N ARG A 752 -21.00 6.51 25.89
CA ARG A 752 -21.24 5.35 26.77
C ARG A 752 -19.94 4.75 27.30
N ASN A 753 -19.49 5.23 28.45
CA ASN A 753 -18.62 4.44 29.33
C ASN A 753 -19.44 3.30 29.94
N GLU A 754 -19.53 2.16 29.25
CA GLU A 754 -19.83 0.89 29.94
C GLU A 754 -18.57 0.22 30.52
N PHE A 755 -17.38 0.80 30.29
CA PHE A 755 -16.13 0.32 30.89
C PHE A 755 -15.92 0.74 32.35
N GLU A 756 -16.54 1.83 32.84
CA GLU A 756 -16.53 2.15 34.28
C GLU A 756 -17.32 1.13 35.12
N ARG A 757 -18.23 0.37 34.50
CA ARG A 757 -18.88 -0.79 35.15
C ARG A 757 -17.98 -2.04 35.14
N ALA A 758 -17.11 -2.20 34.14
CA ALA A 758 -16.19 -3.33 34.04
C ALA A 758 -14.93 -3.15 34.92
N GLU A 759 -14.40 -1.93 35.07
CA GLU A 759 -13.34 -1.64 36.04
C GLU A 759 -13.78 -1.89 37.49
N GLY A 760 -15.06 -1.64 37.80
CA GLY A 760 -15.66 -2.02 39.09
C GLY A 760 -15.76 -3.53 39.32
N LEU A 761 -15.79 -4.33 38.26
CA LEU A 761 -15.81 -5.80 38.31
C LEU A 761 -14.40 -6.40 38.41
N PHE A 762 -13.37 -5.73 37.88
CA PHE A 762 -11.97 -6.16 38.02
C PHE A 762 -11.33 -5.75 39.37
N LYS A 763 -11.90 -4.78 40.10
CA LYS A 763 -11.41 -4.35 41.44
C LYS A 763 -12.11 -4.98 42.65
N ILE A 764 -13.15 -5.81 42.49
CA ILE A 764 -13.88 -6.41 43.63
C ILE A 764 -13.74 -7.95 43.63
N LYS A 765 -12.49 -8.39 43.83
CA LYS A 765 -12.18 -9.64 44.56
C LYS A 765 -11.50 -9.25 45.89
N ARG A 766 -12.22 -8.55 46.77
CA ARG A 766 -11.95 -8.43 48.21
C ARG A 766 -13.03 -7.57 48.87
N GLY A 767 -13.77 -8.15 49.81
CA GLY A 767 -14.51 -7.39 50.84
C GLY A 767 -16.03 -7.29 50.68
N ASN A 768 -16.71 -8.16 51.43
CA ASN A 768 -18.01 -8.04 52.08
C ASN A 768 -19.31 -7.66 51.33
N LYS A 769 -20.32 -8.51 51.59
CA LYS A 769 -21.73 -8.41 51.18
C LYS A 769 -22.48 -7.38 52.04
N GLU A 770 -23.63 -6.96 51.51
CA GLU A 770 -24.69 -6.14 52.13
C GLU A 770 -24.55 -4.61 52.02
N GLY A 771 -25.14 -4.05 50.96
CA GLY A 771 -25.29 -2.60 50.85
C GLY A 771 -25.80 -2.04 49.53
N TYR A 772 -26.45 -2.81 48.65
CA TYR A 772 -26.92 -2.29 47.35
C TYR A 772 -28.30 -2.83 47.00
N ARG A 773 -29.37 -2.25 47.57
CA ARG A 773 -30.75 -2.54 47.10
C ARG A 773 -31.70 -1.34 47.01
N LYS A 774 -31.21 -0.08 47.10
CA LYS A 774 -32.13 1.09 47.14
C LYS A 774 -31.76 2.34 46.32
N LYS A 775 -30.82 2.29 45.37
CA LYS A 775 -30.46 3.50 44.57
C LYS A 775 -30.42 3.31 43.04
N LEU A 776 -31.34 2.50 42.51
CA LEU A 776 -31.61 2.36 41.06
C LEU A 776 -33.07 2.68 40.74
N LYS A 777 -33.49 3.92 41.01
CA LYS A 777 -34.70 4.52 40.42
C LYS A 777 -34.43 6.01 40.22
N LYS A 778 -34.38 6.40 38.93
CA LYS A 778 -34.23 7.76 38.35
C LYS A 778 -32.88 7.99 37.66
N ASN A 779 -32.81 7.68 36.36
CA ASN A 779 -32.63 8.70 35.32
C ASN A 779 -32.80 8.08 33.92
N HIS A 780 -33.45 8.86 33.05
CA HIS A 780 -33.99 8.45 31.76
C HIS A 780 -32.95 8.40 30.62
N GLY A 781 -33.19 7.45 29.71
CA GLY A 781 -33.02 7.48 28.25
C GLY A 781 -31.70 7.97 27.65
N LYS A 782 -31.05 7.13 26.82
CA LYS A 782 -30.32 7.51 25.59
C LYS A 782 -29.66 6.32 24.86
N HIS A 783 -29.48 6.53 23.55
CA HIS A 783 -29.64 5.63 22.40
C HIS A 783 -28.32 5.01 21.88
N CYS A 784 -28.38 3.75 21.42
CA CYS A 784 -27.33 3.03 20.68
C CYS A 784 -27.54 3.11 19.15
N SER A 785 -26.57 2.58 18.40
CA SER A 785 -26.74 2.23 16.98
C SER A 785 -26.69 0.70 16.87
N ILE A 786 -27.78 0.08 16.44
CA ILE A 786 -27.98 -1.36 16.54
C ILE A 786 -27.24 -2.15 15.45
N LEU A 787 -27.07 -1.60 14.23
CA LEU A 787 -26.32 -2.23 13.14
C LEU A 787 -25.75 -1.18 12.17
N ALA A 788 -24.50 -1.33 11.75
CA ALA A 788 -23.94 -0.62 10.60
C ALA A 788 -23.59 -1.65 9.51
N TYR A 789 -24.16 -1.45 8.34
CA TYR A 789 -24.02 -2.30 7.18
C TYR A 789 -23.01 -1.64 6.25
N GLN A 790 -21.91 -2.32 5.96
CA GLN A 790 -21.00 -1.88 4.91
C GLN A 790 -21.25 -2.75 3.69
N VAL A 791 -21.91 -2.15 2.70
CA VAL A 791 -22.14 -2.76 1.40
C VAL A 791 -21.12 -2.16 0.44
N THR A 792 -19.93 -2.76 0.37
CA THR A 792 -18.92 -2.27 -0.57
C THR A 792 -19.12 -3.02 -1.88
N TRP A 793 -19.80 -2.40 -2.84
CA TRP A 793 -19.83 -2.96 -4.19
C TRP A 793 -18.52 -2.63 -4.88
N PHE A 794 -17.94 -3.63 -5.53
CA PHE A 794 -16.93 -3.43 -6.56
C PHE A 794 -17.48 -3.95 -7.87
N LEU A 795 -18.34 -3.16 -8.48
CA LEU A 795 -18.64 -3.39 -9.87
C LEU A 795 -17.39 -3.07 -10.68
N LEU A 796 -16.94 -4.06 -11.44
CA LEU A 796 -16.05 -3.86 -12.56
C LEU A 796 -16.75 -4.51 -13.74
N PRO A 797 -17.13 -3.75 -14.78
CA PRO A 797 -17.52 -4.37 -16.03
C PRO A 797 -16.24 -4.93 -16.63
N ASN A 798 -16.16 -6.25 -16.80
CA ASN A 798 -15.55 -6.75 -18.01
C ASN A 798 -16.02 -8.17 -18.26
N PRO A 799 -16.66 -8.33 -19.42
CA PRO A 799 -16.07 -9.18 -20.42
C PRO A 799 -15.59 -8.29 -21.58
N PHE A 800 -14.30 -8.31 -21.89
CA PHE A 800 -13.98 -8.35 -23.31
C PHE A 800 -14.48 -9.69 -23.81
N ILE A 801 -15.74 -9.72 -24.25
CA ILE A 801 -16.05 -10.08 -25.62
C ILE A 801 -17.08 -9.05 -26.08
N TYR A 802 -16.76 -8.39 -27.20
CA TYR A 802 -17.67 -7.63 -28.03
C TYR A 802 -19.10 -8.19 -28.03
N PHE A 803 -20.12 -7.33 -28.12
CA PHE A 803 -21.28 -7.73 -28.90
C PHE A 803 -20.86 -7.73 -30.39
N GLU A 804 -20.47 -8.88 -30.91
CA GLU A 804 -21.04 -9.26 -32.20
C GLU A 804 -22.36 -9.98 -31.89
N ARG A 805 -23.44 -9.57 -32.55
CA ARG A 805 -24.67 -10.37 -32.58
C ARG A 805 -24.30 -11.76 -33.06
N SER A 806 -24.77 -12.79 -32.37
CA SER A 806 -24.81 -14.12 -32.94
C SER A 806 -25.58 -14.08 -34.27
N SER A 807 -24.91 -14.51 -35.34
CA SER A 807 -25.55 -15.33 -36.36
C SER A 807 -24.65 -16.53 -36.59
N ILE A 808 -24.97 -17.63 -35.91
CA ILE A 808 -24.47 -18.94 -36.30
C ILE A 808 -25.32 -19.40 -37.49
N ASN A 809 -24.61 -19.76 -38.56
CA ASN A 809 -24.99 -20.59 -39.70
C ASN A 809 -26.00 -20.03 -40.72
N GLY A 810 -25.51 -19.95 -41.96
CA GLY A 810 -26.22 -20.50 -43.11
C GLY A 810 -27.08 -19.52 -43.90
N ILE A 811 -26.54 -19.12 -45.05
CA ILE A 811 -27.25 -18.98 -46.34
C ILE A 811 -28.76 -18.65 -46.25
N SER A 812 -29.13 -17.41 -46.53
CA SER A 812 -30.00 -17.13 -47.68
C SER A 812 -30.09 -15.63 -47.95
N LEU A 813 -30.09 -15.31 -49.24
CA LEU A 813 -30.39 -14.00 -49.82
C LEU A 813 -31.64 -13.37 -49.19
N ASN A 814 -31.61 -12.05 -48.98
CA ASN A 814 -32.57 -11.20 -49.69
C ASN A 814 -32.11 -9.75 -49.77
N CYS A 815 -31.98 -9.32 -51.03
CA CYS A 815 -31.78 -7.96 -51.49
C CYS A 815 -32.95 -7.02 -51.15
N SER A 816 -32.68 -5.73 -51.41
CA SER A 816 -33.60 -4.61 -51.73
C SER A 816 -33.94 -3.73 -50.51
N TYR A 817 -33.54 -2.45 -50.41
CA TYR A 817 -33.70 -1.38 -51.40
C TYR A 817 -32.71 -0.20 -51.20
N PHE A 818 -32.37 0.42 -52.32
CA PHE A 818 -31.70 1.71 -52.56
C PHE A 818 -32.42 2.94 -51.93
N LEU A 819 -31.68 3.99 -51.56
CA LEU A 819 -31.65 5.30 -52.28
C LEU A 819 -30.68 6.33 -51.66
N ILE A 820 -29.94 6.98 -52.55
CA ILE A 820 -28.97 8.06 -52.38
C ILE A 820 -29.71 9.41 -52.31
N GLN A 821 -29.23 10.39 -51.53
CA GLN A 821 -29.26 11.80 -51.97
C GLN A 821 -28.27 12.72 -51.25
N LEU A 822 -27.32 13.23 -52.04
CA LEU A 822 -26.63 14.51 -51.85
C LEU A 822 -27.63 15.67 -52.02
N SER A 823 -27.66 16.62 -51.09
CA SER A 823 -27.75 18.07 -51.33
C SER A 823 -28.07 18.84 -50.04
N SER A 824 -27.21 19.80 -49.64
CA SER A 824 -27.56 21.21 -49.37
C SER A 824 -26.58 21.86 -48.38
N TYR A 825 -25.55 22.53 -48.90
CA TYR A 825 -25.10 23.80 -48.36
C TYR A 825 -25.21 24.81 -49.50
N THR A 826 -25.91 25.90 -49.24
CA THR A 826 -26.44 26.88 -50.18
C THR A 826 -25.41 27.94 -50.59
N GLU A 827 -25.43 28.31 -51.87
CA GLU A 827 -24.73 29.48 -52.44
C GLU A 827 -25.23 30.81 -51.87
N LYS A 828 -24.31 31.72 -51.52
CA LYS A 828 -24.21 33.11 -52.02
C LYS A 828 -23.19 33.88 -51.18
N ASP A 829 -22.00 34.12 -51.73
CA ASP A 829 -21.54 35.49 -52.01
C ASP A 829 -20.16 35.47 -52.69
N GLU A 830 -20.11 36.19 -53.80
CA GLU A 830 -18.94 36.44 -54.63
C GLU A 830 -17.91 37.36 -53.96
N LYS A 831 -16.63 37.15 -54.35
CA LYS A 831 -15.51 38.13 -54.39
C LYS A 831 -14.95 38.63 -53.04
N ARG A 832 -13.71 38.21 -52.72
CA ARG A 832 -12.49 39.06 -52.81
C ARG A 832 -11.25 38.42 -52.15
N VAL A 833 -10.14 38.56 -52.90
CA VAL A 833 -8.75 38.78 -52.46
C VAL A 833 -7.92 37.55 -52.08
N ALA A 834 -6.92 37.33 -52.94
CA ALA A 834 -5.73 36.52 -52.75
C ALA A 834 -4.83 37.08 -51.63
N ASP A 835 -4.21 36.19 -50.85
CA ASP A 835 -2.90 36.45 -50.25
C ASP A 835 -2.09 35.14 -50.17
N PRO A 836 -0.96 35.01 -50.90
CA PRO A 836 -0.09 33.86 -50.86
C PRO A 836 1.10 34.16 -49.96
N LYS A 837 1.09 33.70 -48.71
CA LYS A 837 2.29 33.58 -47.87
C LYS A 837 2.00 32.70 -46.67
N ILE A 838 2.54 31.48 -46.71
CA ILE A 838 3.36 30.87 -45.65
C ILE A 838 3.75 29.47 -46.15
N LYS A 839 5.05 29.30 -46.43
CA LYS A 839 5.72 28.02 -46.68
C LYS A 839 6.37 27.58 -45.37
N TYR A 840 6.20 26.32 -44.98
CA TYR A 840 7.12 25.64 -44.05
C TYR A 840 7.76 24.45 -44.77
N PRO A 841 9.10 24.32 -44.75
CA PRO A 841 9.82 23.20 -45.37
C PRO A 841 10.13 22.12 -44.33
N PHE A 842 10.04 20.85 -44.72
CA PHE A 842 10.94 19.70 -44.42
C PHE A 842 10.19 18.40 -44.72
N GLU A 843 10.29 17.93 -45.98
CA GLU A 843 9.83 16.61 -46.42
C GLU A 843 10.97 15.59 -46.24
N GLY A 844 10.77 14.59 -45.38
CA GLY A 844 11.72 13.50 -45.14
C GLY A 844 11.61 12.35 -46.16
N PRO A 845 12.62 11.46 -46.27
CA PRO A 845 12.70 10.40 -47.27
C PRO A 845 11.54 9.39 -47.21
N LEU A 846 10.93 9.22 -46.03
CA LEU A 846 9.84 8.28 -45.78
C LEU A 846 8.54 8.68 -46.49
N ASP A 847 8.28 9.99 -46.62
CA ASP A 847 7.05 10.49 -47.24
C ASP A 847 7.07 10.33 -48.78
N LYS A 848 8.27 10.35 -49.39
CA LYS A 848 8.48 10.00 -50.80
C LYS A 848 8.29 8.51 -51.07
N LEU A 849 8.67 7.63 -50.13
CA LEU A 849 8.51 6.18 -50.29
C LEU A 849 7.03 5.77 -50.18
N ILE A 850 6.30 6.36 -49.24
CA ILE A 850 4.87 6.09 -49.03
C ILE A 850 4.03 6.61 -50.21
N ARG A 851 4.30 7.80 -50.75
CA ARG A 851 3.61 8.31 -51.94
C ARG A 851 3.93 7.51 -53.21
N ALA A 852 5.16 6.99 -53.35
CA ALA A 852 5.51 6.14 -54.48
C ALA A 852 4.83 4.76 -54.45
N LEU A 853 4.57 4.22 -53.25
CA LEU A 853 3.85 2.96 -53.07
C LEU A 853 2.33 3.12 -53.24
N LEU A 854 1.76 4.23 -52.79
CA LEU A 854 0.33 4.55 -52.95
C LEU A 854 -0.04 4.88 -54.41
N ALA A 855 0.88 5.44 -55.21
CA ALA A 855 0.64 5.74 -56.62
C ALA A 855 0.57 4.50 -57.55
N ARG A 856 0.88 3.29 -57.05
CA ARG A 856 0.95 2.05 -57.86
C ARG A 856 -0.20 1.06 -57.64
N ASN A 857 -1.25 1.42 -56.89
CA ASN A 857 -2.43 0.57 -56.66
C ASN A 857 -2.08 -0.89 -56.27
N VAL A 858 -1.12 -1.06 -55.37
CA VAL A 858 -0.76 -2.38 -54.83
C VAL A 858 -1.75 -2.75 -53.71
N PRO A 859 -2.38 -3.93 -53.73
CA PRO A 859 -3.34 -4.33 -52.70
C PRO A 859 -2.69 -4.45 -51.32
N ALA A 860 -3.40 -3.97 -50.30
CA ALA A 860 -2.93 -3.80 -48.91
C ALA A 860 -2.49 -5.11 -48.21
N SER A 861 -2.74 -6.28 -48.79
CA SER A 861 -2.35 -7.59 -48.25
C SER A 861 -0.86 -7.92 -48.36
N LEU A 862 -0.06 -7.09 -49.04
CA LEU A 862 1.38 -7.30 -49.27
C LEU A 862 2.30 -6.41 -48.41
N LEU A 863 1.75 -5.58 -47.51
CA LEU A 863 2.51 -4.66 -46.62
C LEU A 863 2.79 -5.22 -45.21
N LEU A 864 2.39 -6.45 -44.92
CA LEU A 864 2.70 -7.15 -43.67
C LEU A 864 3.88 -8.10 -43.87
N ASN A 865 5.10 -7.55 -43.87
CA ASN A 865 6.34 -8.21 -43.46
C ASN A 865 7.52 -7.27 -43.74
N ILE A 866 7.70 -6.27 -42.89
CA ILE A 866 8.97 -5.56 -42.75
C ILE A 866 9.33 -5.63 -41.28
N ASN A 867 10.20 -6.59 -40.95
CA ASN A 867 10.82 -6.71 -39.63
C ASN A 867 11.73 -5.50 -39.40
N ILE A 868 11.53 -4.84 -38.26
CA ILE A 868 12.45 -3.82 -37.75
C ILE A 868 13.39 -4.54 -36.78
N SER A 869 14.68 -4.58 -37.14
CA SER A 869 15.79 -4.85 -36.22
C SER A 869 16.14 -3.58 -35.46
#